data_AF-A0A1Z5HDJ1-F1
#
_entry.id   AF-A0A1Z5HDJ1-F1
#
_cell.length_a   1.000
_cell.length_b   1.000
_cell.length_c   1.000
_cell.angle_alpha   90.00
_cell.angle_beta   90.00
_cell.angle_gamma   90.00
#
_symmetry.space_group_name_H-M   'P 1'
#
loop_
_entity.id
_entity.type
_entity.pdbx_description
1 polymer ?
#
loop_
_entity_poly.entity_id
_entity_poly.type
_entity_poly.pdbx_seq_one_letter_code
_entity_poly.pdbx_strand_id
1 'polypeptide(L)'
;MQFTARLLKSVDQRETDDVFLIGTQHLDLNDEQVKDEIERIAPKLVPAVTRDIADKGSAIAETLDDEIDSDASRQVMTLLLASSLSRAVGGRIGLSESEVIEFLAAPNRKADEFLDAIQKLREQAWYLHREEQRLFIKETENLSRQIERNAKEVPQPKIDQALINRLTGILQPVRRNTYQEVQILPRMDELRLTGPRVLIVIKPDGKVPPSELTNFFEFQQEKNNLLVLTGQDSLMADAVEDRLRDLYAIEQIDKRLKPGDTLFEEARDRLEESKERFTKALSAAYNSIYFPGLDDIDNTQKLVRVTIDNGLKVGEGDQSAEVQIENLLASPRANYKLASDLKDEFIQYFAMAEAELWPSGKDNRRTPWKDVVSRAKCNSIWPWMPGNGGMDTLKTEALKQGRWRLGEDGYIEKGPFPQEKTSVNVSLLSSHPDTGESIVSLTPRNSGESPVIYYSTKPEVLETDSQVEDLENFSTSEGTLYFMVKDPSGKYESGSPTRWIAELKIRHQVEPAADKRKVTLQCMPQAEMLYTLDGSNPKDGTTYEQPFEIGSDATRLLVYAKAGEATKTADFQIPHSGDKTIQIDEAKPARLNSGKRVALDTTDRVYGVINHFREQVATKFKGVRIEIGEGEKTVTVRFQERQITAAMIEGTVNSLREVLQEDDAQVAIMIADGIDFENGFEAKEFAKLVGMELQPGDIAQEE
;
A
#
# COMPACT_ATOMS: atom_id res chain seq x y z
N MET A 1 7.60 4.86 -81.50
CA MET A 1 8.36 4.04 -82.48
C MET A 1 9.56 3.34 -81.84
N GLN A 2 10.43 4.02 -81.07
CA GLN A 2 11.61 3.37 -80.44
C GLN A 2 11.23 2.26 -79.45
N PHE A 3 10.29 2.50 -78.51
CA PHE A 3 9.83 1.48 -77.56
C PHE A 3 9.25 0.21 -78.24
N THR A 4 8.40 0.40 -79.26
CA THR A 4 7.86 -0.72 -80.06
C THR A 4 8.96 -1.47 -80.82
N ALA A 5 9.97 -0.77 -81.35
CA ALA A 5 11.10 -1.41 -82.01
C ALA A 5 11.95 -2.24 -81.04
N ARG A 6 12.13 -1.78 -79.78
CA ARG A 6 12.78 -2.55 -78.72
C ARG A 6 11.99 -3.81 -78.36
N LEU A 7 10.66 -3.68 -78.23
CA LEU A 7 9.79 -4.83 -77.99
C LEU A 7 9.87 -5.88 -79.11
N LEU A 8 9.78 -5.46 -80.37
CA LEU A 8 9.89 -6.38 -81.52
C LEU A 8 11.27 -7.04 -81.59
N LYS A 9 12.35 -6.30 -81.27
CA LYS A 9 13.69 -6.86 -81.17
C LYS A 9 13.77 -7.93 -80.08
N SER A 10 13.24 -7.67 -78.88
CA SER A 10 13.25 -8.65 -77.79
C SER A 10 12.51 -9.94 -78.17
N VAL A 11 11.39 -9.84 -78.89
CA VAL A 11 10.66 -11.01 -79.40
C VAL A 11 11.47 -11.76 -80.47
N ASP A 12 12.07 -11.05 -81.43
CA ASP A 12 12.90 -11.63 -82.51
C ASP A 12 14.15 -12.37 -81.97
N GLN A 13 14.63 -11.97 -80.79
CA GLN A 13 15.81 -12.55 -80.14
C GLN A 13 15.49 -13.67 -79.15
N ARG A 14 14.21 -13.99 -78.89
CA ARG A 14 13.85 -15.12 -78.02
C ARG A 14 14.33 -16.43 -78.63
N GLU A 15 14.81 -17.34 -77.77
CA GLU A 15 15.25 -18.67 -78.18
C GLU A 15 14.08 -19.60 -78.51
N THR A 16 12.89 -19.32 -77.95
CA THR A 16 11.66 -20.07 -78.12
C THR A 16 10.62 -19.27 -78.92
N ASP A 17 9.97 -19.91 -79.89
CA ASP A 17 8.85 -19.34 -80.65
C ASP A 17 7.53 -19.63 -79.92
N ASP A 18 7.33 -18.92 -78.80
CA ASP A 18 6.21 -19.09 -77.87
C ASP A 18 5.29 -17.87 -77.76
N VAL A 19 5.51 -16.85 -78.60
CA VAL A 19 4.81 -15.56 -78.55
C VAL A 19 3.65 -15.50 -79.55
N PHE A 20 2.43 -15.75 -79.06
CA PHE A 20 1.21 -15.65 -79.88
C PHE A 20 0.66 -14.22 -79.99
N LEU A 21 0.86 -13.40 -78.96
CA LEU A 21 0.46 -12.00 -78.91
C LEU A 21 1.60 -11.18 -78.31
N ILE A 22 2.14 -10.24 -79.10
CA ILE A 22 3.24 -9.38 -78.64
C ILE A 22 2.70 -8.33 -77.66
N GLY A 23 3.11 -8.45 -76.40
CA GLY A 23 2.86 -7.48 -75.33
C GLY A 23 4.13 -7.09 -74.56
N THR A 24 4.04 -6.08 -73.70
CA THR A 24 5.19 -5.50 -72.97
C THR A 24 5.91 -6.48 -72.06
N GLN A 25 5.26 -7.56 -71.64
CA GLN A 25 5.88 -8.65 -70.86
C GLN A 25 7.07 -9.32 -71.57
N HIS A 26 7.19 -9.18 -72.90
CA HIS A 26 8.28 -9.77 -73.69
C HIS A 26 9.48 -8.83 -73.87
N LEU A 27 9.53 -7.67 -73.21
CA LEU A 27 10.72 -6.83 -73.22
C LEU A 27 11.87 -7.55 -72.51
N ASP A 28 12.97 -7.75 -73.22
CA ASP A 28 14.19 -8.30 -72.64
C ASP A 28 15.01 -7.19 -72.00
N LEU A 29 14.87 -7.04 -70.69
CA LEU A 29 15.55 -6.01 -69.90
C LEU A 29 17.04 -6.31 -69.67
N ASN A 30 17.54 -7.49 -70.07
CA ASN A 30 18.97 -7.79 -70.08
C ASN A 30 19.69 -7.29 -71.35
N ASP A 31 18.96 -7.01 -72.44
CA ASP A 31 19.53 -6.34 -73.61
C ASP A 31 19.81 -4.87 -73.30
N GLU A 32 21.07 -4.45 -73.45
CA GLU A 32 21.51 -3.09 -73.12
C GLU A 32 20.69 -2.02 -73.85
N GLN A 33 20.29 -2.25 -75.10
CA GLN A 33 19.54 -1.25 -75.87
C GLN A 33 18.07 -1.13 -75.43
N VAL A 34 17.50 -2.19 -74.86
CA VAL A 34 16.17 -2.18 -74.26
C VAL A 34 16.25 -1.51 -72.89
N LYS A 35 17.24 -1.89 -72.07
CA LYS A 35 17.50 -1.28 -70.76
C LYS A 35 17.69 0.23 -70.89
N ASP A 36 18.59 0.70 -71.76
CA ASP A 36 18.85 2.13 -71.99
C ASP A 36 17.58 2.92 -72.32
N GLU A 37 16.65 2.33 -73.07
CA GLU A 37 15.38 2.97 -73.42
C GLU A 37 14.46 3.10 -72.19
N ILE A 38 14.40 2.08 -71.32
CA ILE A 38 13.68 2.14 -70.04
C ILE A 38 14.31 3.17 -69.10
N GLU A 39 15.65 3.19 -68.98
CA GLU A 39 16.37 4.17 -68.16
C GLU A 39 16.09 5.60 -68.65
N ARG A 40 15.99 5.80 -69.98
CA ARG A 40 15.62 7.10 -70.56
C ARG A 40 14.19 7.52 -70.21
N ILE A 41 13.24 6.58 -70.19
CA ILE A 41 11.82 6.86 -69.92
C ILE A 41 11.58 7.11 -68.43
N ALA A 42 12.16 6.28 -67.56
CA ALA A 42 11.95 6.32 -66.12
C ALA A 42 13.26 6.06 -65.38
N PRO A 43 14.19 7.04 -65.34
CA PRO A 43 15.50 6.88 -64.73
C PRO A 43 15.42 6.58 -63.22
N LYS A 44 14.29 6.91 -62.59
CA LYS A 44 14.07 6.65 -61.17
C LYS A 44 13.69 5.20 -60.85
N LEU A 45 13.26 4.41 -61.84
CA LEU A 45 12.89 3.00 -61.65
C LEU A 45 14.07 2.03 -61.90
N VAL A 46 15.25 2.55 -62.29
CA VAL A 46 16.44 1.73 -62.55
C VAL A 46 16.85 0.84 -61.37
N PRO A 47 16.77 1.27 -60.10
CA PRO A 47 17.03 0.40 -58.96
C PRO A 47 16.05 -0.78 -58.90
N ALA A 48 14.77 -0.55 -59.19
CA ALA A 48 13.74 -1.58 -59.22
C ALA A 48 13.98 -2.58 -60.36
N VAL A 49 14.31 -2.09 -61.56
CA VAL A 49 14.65 -2.94 -62.71
C VAL A 49 15.82 -3.86 -62.38
N THR A 50 16.91 -3.28 -61.89
CA THR A 50 18.15 -4.03 -61.63
C THR A 50 17.98 -5.02 -60.47
N ARG A 51 17.28 -4.64 -59.40
CA ARG A 51 17.17 -5.51 -58.22
C ARG A 51 16.09 -6.59 -58.36
N ASP A 52 14.93 -6.22 -58.90
CA ASP A 52 13.77 -7.09 -58.85
C ASP A 52 13.47 -7.77 -60.20
N ILE A 53 13.90 -7.22 -61.33
CA ILE A 53 13.41 -7.65 -62.66
C ILE A 53 14.49 -8.31 -63.52
N ALA A 54 15.62 -7.64 -63.77
CA ALA A 54 16.67 -8.15 -64.64
C ALA A 54 18.07 -7.60 -64.31
N ASP A 55 19.00 -8.49 -64.00
CA ASP A 55 20.43 -8.22 -63.79
C ASP A 55 21.27 -9.46 -64.14
N LYS A 56 21.13 -9.93 -65.38
CA LYS A 56 21.93 -11.03 -65.96
C LYS A 56 21.93 -12.30 -65.08
N GLY A 57 20.76 -12.66 -64.56
CA GLY A 57 20.53 -13.82 -63.70
C GLY A 57 20.57 -13.53 -62.19
N SER A 58 20.84 -12.29 -61.77
CA SER A 58 20.98 -11.93 -60.35
C SER A 58 19.77 -11.21 -59.76
N ALA A 59 18.79 -10.81 -60.59
CA ALA A 59 17.58 -10.15 -60.11
C ALA A 59 16.58 -11.15 -59.51
N ILE A 60 15.71 -10.68 -58.61
CA ILE A 60 14.74 -11.55 -57.91
C ILE A 60 13.84 -12.32 -58.86
N ALA A 61 13.28 -11.66 -59.88
CA ALA A 61 12.44 -12.33 -60.87
C ALA A 61 13.21 -13.41 -61.65
N GLU A 62 14.48 -13.17 -62.00
CA GLU A 62 15.34 -14.16 -62.66
C GLU A 62 15.61 -15.36 -61.77
N THR A 63 16.00 -15.13 -60.51
CA THR A 63 16.26 -16.22 -59.56
C THR A 63 15.00 -17.06 -59.30
N LEU A 64 13.84 -16.42 -59.18
CA LEU A 64 12.57 -17.12 -59.01
C LEU A 64 12.20 -17.97 -60.23
N ASP A 65 12.48 -17.44 -61.43
CA ASP A 65 12.26 -18.11 -62.71
C ASP A 65 13.20 -19.31 -62.87
N ASP A 66 14.48 -19.17 -62.50
CA ASP A 66 15.47 -20.25 -62.50
C ASP A 66 15.11 -21.39 -61.53
N GLU A 67 14.50 -21.09 -60.39
CA GLU A 67 14.06 -22.10 -59.40
C GLU A 67 12.93 -23.00 -59.93
N ILE A 68 12.08 -22.48 -60.83
CA ILE A 68 10.87 -23.17 -61.31
C ILE A 68 10.92 -23.50 -62.81
N ASP A 69 12.06 -23.28 -63.47
CA ASP A 69 12.26 -23.47 -64.91
C ASP A 69 11.15 -22.79 -65.75
N SER A 70 10.91 -21.50 -65.48
CA SER A 70 9.87 -20.69 -66.14
C SER A 70 10.40 -19.29 -66.48
N ASP A 71 9.59 -18.47 -67.16
CA ASP A 71 9.82 -17.03 -67.33
C ASP A 71 8.67 -16.17 -66.75
N ALA A 72 7.79 -16.79 -65.94
CA ALA A 72 6.58 -16.16 -65.42
C ALA A 72 6.86 -14.91 -64.58
N SER A 73 7.86 -14.96 -63.70
CA SER A 73 8.18 -13.88 -62.75
C SER A 73 8.71 -12.66 -63.49
N ARG A 74 9.61 -12.86 -64.47
CA ARG A 74 10.08 -11.77 -65.32
C ARG A 74 8.97 -11.19 -66.17
N GLN A 75 8.11 -12.01 -66.77
CA GLN A 75 6.97 -11.53 -67.55
C GLN A 75 6.01 -10.68 -66.71
N VAL A 76 5.67 -11.14 -65.50
CA VAL A 76 4.84 -10.39 -64.53
C VAL A 76 5.50 -9.05 -64.18
N MET A 77 6.76 -9.07 -63.75
CA MET A 77 7.45 -7.86 -63.31
C MET A 77 7.68 -6.86 -64.45
N THR A 78 7.95 -7.33 -65.65
CA THR A 78 8.11 -6.49 -66.85
C THR A 78 6.79 -5.84 -67.26
N LEU A 79 5.68 -6.58 -67.19
CA LEU A 79 4.34 -6.05 -67.41
C LEU A 79 3.97 -4.98 -66.36
N LEU A 80 4.25 -5.27 -65.08
CA LEU A 80 4.01 -4.33 -63.98
C LEU A 80 4.91 -3.08 -64.07
N LEU A 81 6.16 -3.23 -64.50
CA LEU A 81 7.02 -2.10 -64.79
C LEU A 81 6.39 -1.21 -65.87
N ALA A 82 5.98 -1.80 -67.00
CA ALA A 82 5.38 -1.06 -68.11
C ALA A 82 4.09 -0.33 -67.69
N SER A 83 3.23 -0.96 -66.89
CA SER A 83 2.01 -0.32 -66.36
C SER A 83 2.32 0.79 -65.35
N SER A 84 3.50 0.77 -64.73
CA SER A 84 3.97 1.78 -63.79
C SER A 84 4.64 3.00 -64.45
N LEU A 85 4.93 2.93 -65.76
CA LEU A 85 5.50 4.05 -66.52
C LEU A 85 4.47 5.14 -66.87
N SER A 86 3.18 4.90 -66.64
CA SER A 86 2.11 5.84 -67.00
C SER A 86 2.22 7.16 -66.22
N ARG A 87 2.36 8.27 -66.95
CA ARG A 87 2.39 9.65 -66.39
C ARG A 87 1.14 10.46 -66.71
N ALA A 88 0.09 9.82 -67.21
CA ALA A 88 -1.15 10.52 -67.60
C ALA A 88 -1.87 11.06 -66.36
N VAL A 89 -2.26 12.33 -66.38
CA VAL A 89 -3.06 12.95 -65.30
C VAL A 89 -4.40 12.23 -65.22
N GLY A 90 -4.66 11.53 -64.11
CA GLY A 90 -5.85 10.69 -63.92
C GLY A 90 -5.74 9.24 -64.43
N GLY A 91 -4.57 8.82 -64.93
CA GLY A 91 -4.30 7.42 -65.25
C GLY A 91 -4.12 6.59 -63.99
N ARG A 92 -4.82 5.45 -63.88
CA ARG A 92 -4.61 4.49 -62.79
C ARG A 92 -3.27 3.79 -62.99
N ILE A 93 -2.38 3.87 -61.99
CA ILE A 93 -1.07 3.22 -62.00
C ILE A 93 -1.25 1.76 -61.58
N GLY A 94 -0.48 0.86 -62.20
CA GLY A 94 -0.48 -0.55 -61.84
C GLY A 94 -1.65 -1.37 -62.38
N LEU A 95 -1.65 -2.66 -62.05
CA LEU A 95 -2.61 -3.65 -62.53
C LEU A 95 -3.15 -4.51 -61.38
N SER A 96 -4.42 -4.90 -61.44
CA SER A 96 -4.94 -5.92 -60.53
C SER A 96 -4.40 -7.31 -60.86
N GLU A 97 -4.41 -8.24 -59.91
CA GLU A 97 -3.98 -9.63 -60.16
C GLU A 97 -4.75 -10.26 -61.32
N SER A 98 -6.06 -10.00 -61.42
CA SER A 98 -6.89 -10.44 -62.54
C SER A 98 -6.47 -9.83 -63.88
N GLU A 99 -6.14 -8.54 -63.92
CA GLU A 99 -5.65 -7.87 -65.14
C GLU A 99 -4.27 -8.41 -65.56
N VAL A 100 -3.37 -8.68 -64.60
CA VAL A 100 -2.06 -9.28 -64.88
C VAL A 100 -2.23 -10.65 -65.54
N ILE A 101 -3.08 -11.52 -64.97
CA ILE A 101 -3.36 -12.85 -65.52
C ILE A 101 -4.01 -12.75 -66.91
N GLU A 102 -4.95 -11.82 -67.08
CA GLU A 102 -5.60 -11.59 -68.37
C GLU A 102 -4.58 -11.19 -69.47
N PHE A 103 -3.63 -10.32 -69.15
CA PHE A 103 -2.59 -9.90 -70.11
C PHE A 103 -1.51 -10.95 -70.38
N LEU A 104 -1.29 -11.87 -69.44
CA LEU A 104 -0.29 -12.94 -69.55
C LEU A 104 -0.87 -14.27 -70.06
N ALA A 105 -2.19 -14.39 -70.17
CA ALA A 105 -2.85 -15.56 -70.72
C ALA A 105 -2.42 -15.80 -72.17
N ALA A 106 -1.78 -16.95 -72.42
CA ALA A 106 -1.31 -17.36 -73.74
C ALA A 106 -1.57 -18.87 -73.95
N PRO A 107 -1.70 -19.33 -75.22
CA PRO A 107 -1.75 -20.76 -75.51
C PRO A 107 -0.57 -21.51 -74.87
N ASN A 108 -0.85 -22.69 -74.30
CA ASN A 108 0.12 -23.53 -73.60
C ASN A 108 0.70 -22.97 -72.28
N ARG A 109 0.21 -21.82 -71.80
CA ARG A 109 0.53 -21.26 -70.49
C ARG A 109 -0.68 -21.32 -69.56
N LYS A 110 -0.45 -21.62 -68.28
CA LYS A 110 -1.53 -21.76 -67.28
C LYS A 110 -1.65 -20.47 -66.48
N ALA A 111 -2.85 -20.14 -66.00
CA ALA A 111 -3.00 -18.99 -65.10
C ALA A 111 -2.26 -19.20 -63.77
N ASP A 112 -2.21 -20.46 -63.29
CA ASP A 112 -1.66 -20.82 -61.97
C ASP A 112 -0.17 -20.46 -61.83
N GLU A 113 0.65 -20.62 -62.89
CA GLU A 113 2.07 -20.26 -62.83
C GLU A 113 2.29 -18.75 -62.62
N PHE A 114 1.43 -17.91 -63.19
CA PHE A 114 1.51 -16.46 -62.97
C PHE A 114 0.97 -16.06 -61.60
N LEU A 115 -0.04 -16.76 -61.09
CA LEU A 115 -0.53 -16.59 -59.72
C LEU A 115 0.57 -16.93 -58.71
N ASP A 116 1.24 -18.06 -58.88
CA ASP A 116 2.36 -18.49 -58.03
C ASP A 116 3.53 -17.49 -58.11
N ALA A 117 3.86 -17.02 -59.31
CA ALA A 117 4.89 -15.99 -59.52
C ALA A 117 4.52 -14.67 -58.81
N ILE A 118 3.27 -14.19 -58.94
CA ILE A 118 2.79 -12.99 -58.23
C ILE A 118 2.93 -13.16 -56.71
N GLN A 119 2.55 -14.32 -56.16
CA GLN A 119 2.68 -14.57 -54.72
C GLN A 119 4.13 -14.49 -54.26
N LYS A 120 5.04 -15.22 -54.92
CA LYS A 120 6.48 -15.19 -54.59
C LYS A 120 7.09 -13.79 -54.76
N LEU A 121 6.72 -13.07 -55.81
CA LEU A 121 7.19 -11.70 -56.05
C LEU A 121 6.70 -10.74 -54.98
N ARG A 122 5.45 -10.87 -54.51
CA ARG A 122 4.91 -10.05 -53.41
C ARG A 122 5.67 -10.27 -52.10
N GLU A 123 6.22 -11.46 -51.88
CA GLU A 123 7.04 -11.77 -50.71
C GLU A 123 8.48 -11.28 -50.86
N GLN A 124 9.05 -11.35 -52.07
CA GLN A 124 10.47 -11.18 -52.28
C GLN A 124 10.89 -9.82 -52.86
N ALA A 125 10.11 -9.24 -53.76
CA ALA A 125 10.48 -8.01 -54.48
C ALA A 125 10.64 -6.81 -53.53
N TRP A 126 11.60 -5.93 -53.84
CA TRP A 126 11.92 -4.77 -53.01
C TRP A 126 11.12 -3.53 -53.39
N TYR A 127 10.70 -3.42 -54.64
CA TYR A 127 10.12 -2.23 -55.25
C TYR A 127 8.72 -2.48 -55.82
N LEU A 128 8.15 -3.66 -55.55
CA LEU A 128 6.75 -3.97 -55.82
C LEU A 128 5.87 -3.42 -54.69
N HIS A 129 4.93 -2.56 -55.04
CA HIS A 129 3.95 -1.93 -54.14
C HIS A 129 2.54 -2.37 -54.50
N ARG A 130 1.63 -2.22 -53.53
CA ARG A 130 0.20 -2.46 -53.72
C ARG A 130 -0.59 -1.27 -53.18
N GLU A 131 -1.47 -0.73 -54.00
CA GLU A 131 -2.45 0.28 -53.60
C GLU A 131 -3.84 -0.25 -53.96
N GLU A 132 -4.72 -0.36 -52.97
CA GLU A 132 -6.00 -1.08 -53.06
C GLU A 132 -5.80 -2.53 -53.57
N GLN A 133 -6.15 -2.77 -54.83
CA GLN A 133 -6.04 -4.08 -55.49
C GLN A 133 -5.04 -4.06 -56.65
N ARG A 134 -4.26 -2.98 -56.83
CA ARG A 134 -3.36 -2.81 -57.96
C ARG A 134 -1.90 -2.90 -57.52
N LEU A 135 -1.15 -3.71 -58.25
CA LEU A 135 0.29 -3.91 -58.12
C LEU A 135 1.03 -2.97 -59.06
N PHE A 136 2.11 -2.35 -58.59
CA PHE A 136 2.94 -1.44 -59.38
C PHE A 136 4.37 -1.37 -58.86
N ILE A 137 5.28 -0.91 -59.72
CA ILE A 137 6.70 -0.71 -59.43
C ILE A 137 6.95 0.76 -59.09
N LYS A 138 7.73 1.00 -58.03
CA LYS A 138 8.07 2.35 -57.56
C LYS A 138 9.57 2.54 -57.38
N GLU A 139 10.00 3.81 -57.36
CA GLU A 139 11.40 4.19 -57.15
C GLU A 139 11.92 3.93 -55.72
N THR A 140 11.01 3.81 -54.75
CA THR A 140 11.33 3.60 -53.34
C THR A 140 11.08 2.15 -52.93
N GLU A 141 11.93 1.59 -52.08
CA GLU A 141 11.70 0.27 -51.47
C GLU A 141 10.35 0.23 -50.73
N ASN A 142 9.69 -0.91 -50.74
CA ASN A 142 8.48 -1.16 -49.96
C ASN A 142 8.77 -1.18 -48.46
N LEU A 143 7.71 -0.99 -47.67
CA LEU A 143 7.82 -0.86 -46.22
C LEU A 143 8.47 -2.10 -45.59
N SER A 144 8.09 -3.29 -46.03
CA SER A 144 8.61 -4.57 -45.52
C SER A 144 10.13 -4.68 -45.65
N ARG A 145 10.71 -4.33 -46.80
CA ARG A 145 12.16 -4.36 -47.00
C ARG A 145 12.89 -3.26 -46.23
N GLN A 146 12.29 -2.08 -46.11
CA GLN A 146 12.85 -1.02 -45.27
C GLN A 146 12.92 -1.45 -43.80
N ILE A 147 11.88 -2.10 -43.28
CA ILE A 147 11.85 -2.65 -41.92
C ILE A 147 12.96 -3.69 -41.76
N GLU A 148 13.05 -4.68 -42.64
CA GLU A 148 14.02 -5.77 -42.54
C GLU A 148 15.48 -5.26 -42.59
N ARG A 149 15.79 -4.34 -43.52
CA ARG A 149 17.12 -3.73 -43.59
C ARG A 149 17.44 -2.99 -42.30
N ASN A 150 16.53 -2.10 -41.88
CA ASN A 150 16.74 -1.30 -40.67
C ASN A 150 16.87 -2.18 -39.43
N ALA A 151 16.10 -3.28 -39.33
CA ALA A 151 16.14 -4.25 -38.22
C ALA A 151 17.50 -4.97 -38.13
N LYS A 152 18.07 -5.37 -39.27
CA LYS A 152 19.40 -5.99 -39.37
C LYS A 152 20.54 -5.03 -39.02
N GLU A 153 20.37 -3.74 -39.32
CA GLU A 153 21.37 -2.71 -39.02
C GLU A 153 21.38 -2.26 -37.54
N VAL A 154 20.36 -2.62 -36.73
CA VAL A 154 20.31 -2.20 -35.32
C VAL A 154 21.37 -2.93 -34.49
N PRO A 155 22.27 -2.21 -33.78
CA PRO A 155 23.22 -2.84 -32.87
C PRO A 155 22.55 -3.54 -31.69
N GLN A 156 23.06 -4.72 -31.30
CA GLN A 156 22.57 -5.52 -30.17
C GLN A 156 22.34 -4.71 -28.88
N PRO A 157 23.27 -3.84 -28.43
CA PRO A 157 23.09 -3.12 -27.16
C PRO A 157 21.87 -2.20 -27.15
N LYS A 158 21.44 -1.69 -28.31
CA LYS A 158 20.23 -0.86 -28.41
C LYS A 158 18.95 -1.69 -28.24
N ILE A 159 18.95 -2.92 -28.76
CA ILE A 159 17.83 -3.85 -28.62
C ILE A 159 17.72 -4.34 -27.18
N ASP A 160 18.85 -4.71 -26.55
CA ASP A 160 18.88 -5.09 -25.14
C ASP A 160 18.35 -3.95 -24.25
N GLN A 161 18.79 -2.69 -24.49
CA GLN A 161 18.28 -1.54 -23.74
C GLN A 161 16.79 -1.28 -23.99
N ALA A 162 16.32 -1.44 -25.23
CA ALA A 162 14.90 -1.30 -25.55
C ALA A 162 14.06 -2.36 -24.82
N LEU A 163 14.52 -3.60 -24.78
CA LEU A 163 13.88 -4.70 -24.05
C LEU A 163 13.84 -4.40 -22.54
N ILE A 164 14.97 -3.95 -21.97
CA ILE A 164 15.06 -3.53 -20.56
C ILE A 164 14.00 -2.47 -20.25
N ASN A 165 13.91 -1.42 -21.07
CA ASN A 165 12.97 -0.33 -20.85
C ASN A 165 11.51 -0.82 -20.89
N ARG A 166 11.17 -1.70 -21.85
CA ARG A 166 9.81 -2.26 -21.97
C ARG A 166 9.45 -3.13 -20.78
N LEU A 167 10.30 -4.08 -20.40
CA LEU A 167 10.06 -4.97 -19.26
C LEU A 167 10.02 -4.20 -17.93
N THR A 168 10.86 -3.17 -17.77
CA THR A 168 10.84 -2.30 -16.59
C THR A 168 9.48 -1.61 -16.41
N GLY A 169 8.87 -1.15 -17.51
CA GLY A 169 7.54 -0.55 -17.47
C GLY A 169 6.44 -1.56 -17.11
N ILE A 170 6.51 -2.78 -17.67
CA ILE A 170 5.49 -3.83 -17.46
C ILE A 170 5.52 -4.37 -16.03
N LEU A 171 6.71 -4.49 -15.45
CA LEU A 171 6.94 -5.12 -14.15
C LEU A 171 7.10 -4.09 -13.03
N GLN A 172 6.72 -2.84 -13.24
CA GLN A 172 6.89 -1.80 -12.23
C GLN A 172 6.18 -2.17 -10.92
N PRO A 173 6.87 -2.11 -9.75
CA PRO A 173 6.29 -2.47 -8.47
C PRO A 173 5.43 -1.31 -7.93
N VAL A 174 4.15 -1.30 -8.29
CA VAL A 174 3.17 -0.28 -7.88
C VAL A 174 2.55 -0.65 -6.53
N ARG A 175 2.04 -1.88 -6.39
CA ARG A 175 1.45 -2.38 -5.13
C ARG A 175 2.51 -2.71 -4.09
N ARG A 176 3.68 -3.16 -4.56
CA ARG A 176 4.83 -3.51 -3.72
C ARG A 176 4.54 -4.62 -2.73
N ASN A 177 3.53 -5.45 -2.96
CA ASN A 177 3.17 -6.55 -2.04
C ASN A 177 4.18 -7.70 -2.16
N THR A 178 4.47 -8.13 -3.39
CA THR A 178 5.34 -9.27 -3.66
C THR A 178 6.82 -8.90 -3.70
N TYR A 179 7.17 -7.90 -4.50
CA TYR A 179 8.54 -7.41 -4.68
C TYR A 179 8.51 -5.88 -4.66
N GLN A 180 9.63 -5.25 -4.30
CA GLN A 180 9.74 -3.80 -4.19
C GLN A 180 10.78 -3.22 -5.15
N GLU A 181 11.69 -4.06 -5.64
CA GLU A 181 12.68 -3.70 -6.63
C GLU A 181 12.60 -4.64 -7.82
N VAL A 182 13.00 -4.14 -8.99
CA VAL A 182 13.03 -4.90 -10.24
C VAL A 182 14.37 -4.66 -10.91
N GLN A 183 15.03 -5.73 -11.33
CA GLN A 183 16.26 -5.68 -12.11
C GLN A 183 16.09 -6.51 -13.37
N ILE A 184 16.17 -5.84 -14.53
CA ILE A 184 15.99 -6.48 -15.83
C ILE A 184 17.35 -6.75 -16.46
N LEU A 185 17.59 -8.00 -16.84
CA LEU A 185 18.83 -8.49 -17.43
C LEU A 185 20.11 -8.00 -16.71
N PRO A 186 20.17 -8.08 -15.36
CA PRO A 186 21.36 -7.64 -14.63
C PRO A 186 22.52 -8.60 -14.86
N ARG A 187 23.73 -8.11 -14.61
CA ARG A 187 24.90 -8.99 -14.50
C ARG A 187 24.90 -9.69 -13.15
N MET A 188 25.24 -10.98 -13.15
CA MET A 188 25.17 -11.82 -11.95
C MET A 188 26.08 -11.33 -10.80
N ASP A 189 27.20 -10.69 -11.10
CA ASP A 189 28.16 -10.14 -10.14
C ASP A 189 27.70 -8.81 -9.51
N GLU A 190 26.79 -8.10 -10.16
CA GLU A 190 26.19 -6.85 -9.69
C GLU A 190 24.97 -7.09 -8.78
N LEU A 191 24.42 -8.31 -8.78
CA LEU A 191 23.27 -8.68 -7.96
C LEU A 191 23.56 -8.63 -6.47
N ARG A 192 22.68 -7.95 -5.72
CA ARG A 192 22.70 -7.91 -4.25
C ARG A 192 21.29 -8.16 -3.73
N LEU A 193 21.14 -9.14 -2.86
CA LEU A 193 19.87 -9.44 -2.17
C LEU A 193 19.75 -8.74 -0.82
N THR A 194 20.76 -7.97 -0.41
CA THR A 194 20.78 -7.19 0.82
C THR A 194 19.80 -6.03 0.71
N GLY A 195 18.57 -6.18 1.19
CA GLY A 195 17.55 -5.15 0.96
C GLY A 195 16.11 -5.64 1.06
N PRO A 196 15.18 -5.01 0.31
CA PRO A 196 13.83 -5.50 0.11
C PRO A 196 13.80 -6.64 -0.92
N ARG A 197 12.62 -7.23 -1.16
CA ARG A 197 12.48 -8.32 -2.14
C ARG A 197 12.65 -7.79 -3.56
N VAL A 198 13.44 -8.48 -4.36
CA VAL A 198 13.79 -8.09 -5.73
C VAL A 198 13.28 -9.10 -6.74
N LEU A 199 12.62 -8.61 -7.78
CA LEU A 199 12.31 -9.36 -8.98
C LEU A 199 13.47 -9.21 -9.97
N ILE A 200 14.11 -10.31 -10.32
CA ILE A 200 15.16 -10.39 -11.32
C ILE A 200 14.56 -10.99 -12.59
N VAL A 201 14.77 -10.34 -13.72
CA VAL A 201 14.33 -10.85 -15.02
C VAL A 201 15.55 -11.24 -15.82
N ILE A 202 15.60 -12.48 -16.29
CA ILE A 202 16.73 -13.02 -17.08
C ILE A 202 16.23 -13.49 -18.44
N LYS A 203 17.13 -13.55 -19.44
CA LYS A 203 16.77 -14.07 -20.76
C LYS A 203 16.36 -15.55 -20.64
N PRO A 204 15.30 -15.99 -21.35
CA PRO A 204 15.02 -17.41 -21.48
C PRO A 204 16.18 -18.10 -22.20
N ASP A 205 16.93 -18.95 -21.51
CA ASP A 205 18.07 -19.69 -22.07
C ASP A 205 17.77 -21.18 -22.30
N GLY A 206 16.52 -21.61 -22.03
CA GLY A 206 16.08 -23.00 -22.12
C GLY A 206 16.58 -23.91 -21.01
N LYS A 207 17.42 -23.42 -20.08
CA LYS A 207 17.94 -24.19 -18.94
C LYS A 207 17.04 -23.99 -17.71
N VAL A 208 16.77 -25.07 -16.98
CA VAL A 208 15.77 -25.10 -15.90
C VAL A 208 16.39 -25.63 -14.60
N PRO A 209 16.62 -24.79 -13.57
CA PRO A 209 16.94 -23.36 -13.68
C PRO A 209 18.27 -23.16 -14.43
N PRO A 210 18.55 -21.96 -14.95
CA PRO A 210 19.89 -21.61 -15.43
C PRO A 210 20.93 -21.93 -14.36
N SER A 211 21.94 -22.73 -14.68
CA SER A 211 22.95 -23.20 -13.72
C SER A 211 23.62 -22.05 -12.96
N GLU A 212 23.74 -20.89 -13.59
CA GLU A 212 24.28 -19.67 -12.98
C GLU A 212 23.37 -19.10 -11.88
N LEU A 213 22.05 -19.15 -12.04
CA LEU A 213 21.09 -18.71 -11.02
C LEU A 213 21.09 -19.61 -9.80
N THR A 214 21.16 -20.93 -10.01
CA THR A 214 21.25 -21.90 -8.91
C THR A 214 22.51 -21.66 -8.08
N ASN A 215 23.66 -21.55 -8.75
CA ASN A 215 24.94 -21.26 -8.10
C ASN A 215 24.87 -19.92 -7.35
N PHE A 216 24.33 -18.87 -7.97
CA PHE A 216 24.16 -17.58 -7.29
C PHE A 216 23.33 -17.71 -6.02
N PHE A 217 22.17 -18.38 -6.10
CA PHE A 217 21.25 -18.57 -4.97
C PHE A 217 21.88 -19.35 -3.81
N GLU A 218 22.67 -20.38 -4.10
CA GLU A 218 23.31 -21.22 -3.07
C GLU A 218 24.19 -20.41 -2.10
N PHE A 219 24.90 -19.40 -2.61
CA PHE A 219 25.84 -18.59 -1.84
C PHE A 219 25.24 -17.30 -1.25
N GLN A 220 23.95 -17.01 -1.48
CA GLN A 220 23.30 -15.84 -0.87
C GLN A 220 22.95 -16.08 0.59
N GLN A 221 23.04 -15.05 1.43
CA GLN A 221 22.52 -15.07 2.81
C GLN A 221 21.02 -14.77 2.85
N GLU A 222 20.60 -13.63 2.30
CA GLU A 222 19.18 -13.22 2.23
C GLU A 222 18.46 -13.91 1.06
N LYS A 223 18.52 -15.25 1.02
CA LYS A 223 17.94 -16.10 -0.02
C LYS A 223 16.46 -15.81 -0.25
N ASN A 224 15.73 -15.51 0.82
CA ASN A 224 14.30 -15.29 0.77
C ASN A 224 13.91 -13.94 0.13
N ASN A 225 14.86 -13.11 -0.31
CA ASN A 225 14.55 -11.88 -1.03
C ASN A 225 14.48 -12.04 -2.55
N LEU A 226 14.81 -13.22 -3.08
CA LEU A 226 14.92 -13.46 -4.51
C LEU A 226 13.57 -13.84 -5.12
N LEU A 227 13.19 -13.18 -6.21
CA LEU A 227 12.15 -13.61 -7.14
C LEU A 227 12.72 -13.54 -8.55
N VAL A 228 12.51 -14.57 -9.38
CA VAL A 228 13.04 -14.58 -10.74
C VAL A 228 11.94 -14.83 -11.75
N LEU A 229 11.92 -14.05 -12.83
CA LEU A 229 11.06 -14.26 -13.99
C LEU A 229 11.91 -14.60 -15.23
N THR A 230 11.55 -15.68 -15.91
CA THR A 230 12.23 -16.18 -17.11
C THR A 230 11.27 -16.97 -18.00
N GLY A 231 11.80 -17.63 -19.04
CA GLY A 231 11.06 -18.48 -19.96
C GLY A 231 11.62 -19.89 -20.10
N GLN A 232 10.83 -20.76 -20.70
CA GLN A 232 11.17 -22.17 -20.93
C GLN A 232 11.99 -22.45 -22.19
N ASP A 233 11.83 -21.62 -23.21
CA ASP A 233 12.24 -21.94 -24.57
C ASP A 233 13.14 -20.83 -25.11
N SER A 234 14.39 -21.18 -25.43
CA SER A 234 15.35 -20.24 -26.03
C SER A 234 14.89 -19.74 -27.40
N LEU A 235 14.13 -20.54 -28.16
CA LEU A 235 13.57 -20.12 -29.45
C LEU A 235 12.54 -19.00 -29.29
N MET A 236 11.83 -18.96 -28.15
CA MET A 236 10.92 -17.86 -27.84
C MET A 236 11.69 -16.58 -27.48
N ALA A 237 12.90 -16.68 -26.92
CA ALA A 237 13.75 -15.53 -26.65
C ALA A 237 14.25 -14.88 -27.94
N ASP A 238 14.73 -15.70 -28.89
CA ASP A 238 15.15 -15.23 -30.21
C ASP A 238 13.98 -14.58 -30.95
N ALA A 239 12.79 -15.21 -30.91
CA ALA A 239 11.58 -14.64 -31.49
C ALA A 239 11.20 -13.28 -30.87
N VAL A 240 11.34 -13.10 -29.55
CA VAL A 240 11.09 -11.80 -28.90
C VAL A 240 12.08 -10.75 -29.41
N GLU A 241 13.35 -11.11 -29.55
CA GLU A 241 14.37 -10.19 -30.05
C GLU A 241 14.09 -9.78 -31.50
N ASP A 242 13.79 -10.74 -32.38
CA ASP A 242 13.48 -10.47 -33.78
C ASP A 242 12.26 -9.55 -33.91
N ARG A 243 11.18 -9.82 -33.14
CA ARG A 243 10.00 -8.95 -33.13
C ARG A 243 10.29 -7.56 -32.55
N LEU A 244 11.19 -7.45 -31.60
CA LEU A 244 11.62 -6.16 -31.06
C LEU A 244 12.45 -5.37 -32.08
N ARG A 245 13.30 -6.04 -32.85
CA ARG A 245 14.06 -5.43 -33.96
C ARG A 245 13.14 -4.89 -35.04
N ASP A 246 12.15 -5.69 -35.45
CA ASP A 246 11.10 -5.27 -36.38
C ASP A 246 10.36 -4.04 -35.85
N LEU A 247 9.90 -4.10 -34.59
CA LEU A 247 9.18 -2.99 -33.94
C LEU A 247 10.03 -1.72 -33.87
N TYR A 248 11.29 -1.84 -33.47
CA TYR A 248 12.20 -0.70 -33.40
C TYR A 248 12.45 -0.10 -34.78
N ALA A 249 12.61 -0.94 -35.83
CA ALA A 249 12.79 -0.49 -37.19
C ALA A 249 11.56 0.30 -37.71
N ILE A 250 10.35 -0.22 -37.52
CA ILE A 250 9.12 0.47 -37.93
C ILE A 250 8.88 1.74 -37.12
N GLU A 251 9.18 1.77 -35.81
CA GLU A 251 9.11 3.00 -35.00
C GLU A 251 10.03 4.11 -35.53
N GLN A 252 11.21 3.76 -36.05
CA GLN A 252 12.13 4.73 -36.65
C GLN A 252 11.68 5.20 -38.03
N ILE A 253 11.07 4.32 -38.82
CA ILE A 253 10.49 4.67 -40.13
C ILE A 253 9.29 5.60 -39.94
N ASP A 254 8.34 5.24 -39.08
CA ASP A 254 7.14 6.00 -38.76
C ASP A 254 7.49 7.43 -38.29
N LYS A 255 8.49 7.58 -37.40
CA LYS A 255 8.98 8.90 -36.94
C LYS A 255 9.55 9.79 -38.04
N ARG A 256 10.05 9.21 -39.14
CA ARG A 256 10.63 9.96 -40.27
C ARG A 256 9.56 10.37 -41.28
N LEU A 257 8.49 9.59 -41.39
CA LEU A 257 7.40 9.83 -42.33
C LEU A 257 6.49 10.97 -41.85
N LYS A 258 5.95 11.73 -42.80
CA LYS A 258 5.01 12.82 -42.56
C LYS A 258 3.63 12.51 -43.13
N PRO A 259 2.54 13.10 -42.58
CA PRO A 259 1.23 13.03 -43.20
C PRO A 259 1.28 13.51 -44.66
N GLY A 260 0.89 12.64 -45.59
CA GLY A 260 1.00 12.86 -47.04
C GLY A 260 2.12 12.09 -47.73
N ASP A 261 3.05 11.49 -46.98
CA ASP A 261 3.99 10.52 -47.54
C ASP A 261 3.26 9.24 -47.91
N THR A 262 3.67 8.63 -49.03
CA THR A 262 2.95 7.49 -49.62
C THR A 262 2.94 6.23 -48.77
N LEU A 263 3.86 6.10 -47.81
CA LEU A 263 3.94 4.95 -46.89
C LEU A 263 3.39 5.29 -45.50
N PHE A 264 2.88 6.50 -45.27
CA PHE A 264 2.55 6.98 -43.92
C PHE A 264 1.44 6.14 -43.26
N GLU A 265 0.33 5.91 -43.96
CA GLU A 265 -0.79 5.12 -43.41
C GLU A 265 -0.40 3.65 -43.24
N GLU A 266 0.27 3.05 -44.22
CA GLU A 266 0.77 1.67 -44.16
C GLU A 266 1.77 1.49 -42.99
N ALA A 267 2.68 2.44 -42.79
CA ALA A 267 3.65 2.40 -41.69
C ALA A 267 2.98 2.47 -40.32
N ARG A 268 1.93 3.29 -40.18
CA ARG A 268 1.16 3.41 -38.95
C ARG A 268 0.42 2.11 -38.61
N ASP A 269 -0.24 1.50 -39.59
CA ASP A 269 -0.94 0.23 -39.41
C ASP A 269 0.04 -0.90 -39.08
N ARG A 270 1.18 -0.95 -39.79
CA ARG A 270 2.24 -1.93 -39.55
C ARG A 270 2.91 -1.73 -38.19
N LEU A 271 2.99 -0.50 -37.70
CA LEU A 271 3.50 -0.16 -36.37
C LEU A 271 2.61 -0.76 -35.28
N GLU A 272 1.29 -0.56 -35.36
CA GLU A 272 0.35 -1.15 -34.41
C GLU A 272 0.40 -2.68 -34.45
N GLU A 273 0.37 -3.29 -35.64
CA GLU A 273 0.50 -4.74 -35.78
C GLU A 273 1.81 -5.27 -35.19
N SER A 274 2.92 -4.56 -35.39
CA SER A 274 4.23 -4.95 -34.85
C SER A 274 4.28 -4.82 -33.32
N LYS A 275 3.59 -3.83 -32.73
CA LYS A 275 3.43 -3.71 -31.27
C LYS A 275 2.66 -4.91 -30.70
N GLU A 276 1.56 -5.29 -31.33
CA GLU A 276 0.76 -6.44 -30.90
C GLU A 276 1.55 -7.75 -31.00
N ARG A 277 2.24 -7.98 -32.13
CA ARG A 277 3.09 -9.15 -32.34
C ARG A 277 4.21 -9.24 -31.32
N PHE A 278 4.90 -8.12 -31.04
CA PHE A 278 5.93 -8.07 -30.00
C PHE A 278 5.35 -8.38 -28.62
N THR A 279 4.22 -7.75 -28.26
CA THR A 279 3.56 -7.96 -26.96
C THR A 279 3.17 -9.43 -26.76
N LYS A 280 2.64 -10.08 -27.79
CA LYS A 280 2.28 -11.50 -27.76
C LYS A 280 3.51 -12.40 -27.61
N ALA A 281 4.58 -12.11 -28.34
CA ALA A 281 5.85 -12.85 -28.23
C ALA A 281 6.45 -12.71 -26.82
N LEU A 282 6.48 -11.48 -26.28
CA LEU A 282 6.99 -11.17 -24.95
C LEU A 282 6.21 -11.91 -23.86
N SER A 283 4.88 -11.85 -23.94
CA SER A 283 3.97 -12.54 -23.03
C SER A 283 4.20 -14.06 -23.02
N ALA A 284 4.39 -14.66 -24.20
CA ALA A 284 4.64 -16.09 -24.33
C ALA A 284 6.03 -16.51 -23.81
N ALA A 285 7.05 -15.67 -24.03
CA ALA A 285 8.42 -15.96 -23.64
C ALA A 285 8.63 -15.92 -22.12
N TYR A 286 8.11 -14.90 -21.42
CA TYR A 286 8.30 -14.75 -19.97
C TYR A 286 7.18 -15.43 -19.18
N ASN A 287 7.26 -16.75 -19.03
CA ASN A 287 6.16 -17.56 -18.49
C ASN A 287 6.51 -18.38 -17.24
N SER A 288 7.71 -18.22 -16.66
CA SER A 288 8.18 -19.03 -15.55
C SER A 288 8.71 -18.17 -14.42
N ILE A 289 8.21 -18.43 -13.21
CA ILE A 289 8.66 -17.77 -11.99
C ILE A 289 9.44 -18.76 -11.14
N TYR A 290 10.57 -18.32 -10.61
CA TYR A 290 11.33 -19.04 -9.60
C TYR A 290 11.36 -18.26 -8.30
N PHE A 291 11.16 -18.97 -7.19
CA PHE A 291 11.19 -18.39 -5.85
C PHE A 291 11.83 -19.38 -4.86
N PRO A 292 12.38 -18.90 -3.73
CA PRO A 292 12.96 -19.72 -2.69
C PRO A 292 11.93 -20.65 -2.05
N GLY A 293 12.25 -21.93 -1.97
CA GLY A 293 11.43 -22.95 -1.33
C GLY A 293 12.24 -24.20 -0.98
N LEU A 294 11.54 -25.31 -0.75
CA LEU A 294 12.15 -26.62 -0.48
C LEU A 294 12.12 -27.53 -1.70
N ASP A 295 13.09 -28.43 -1.74
CA ASP A 295 13.02 -29.65 -2.54
C ASP A 295 12.15 -30.70 -1.86
N ASP A 296 11.15 -31.20 -2.59
CA ASP A 296 10.21 -32.21 -2.09
C ASP A 296 10.88 -33.57 -1.80
N ILE A 297 12.08 -33.83 -2.35
CA ILE A 297 12.78 -35.11 -2.25
C ILE A 297 13.77 -35.10 -1.09
N ASP A 298 14.61 -34.07 -0.98
CA ASP A 298 15.72 -34.03 -0.02
C ASP A 298 15.61 -32.93 1.06
N ASN A 299 14.53 -32.13 1.04
CA ASN A 299 14.31 -30.99 1.95
C ASN A 299 15.44 -29.95 1.94
N THR A 300 16.22 -29.87 0.87
CA THR A 300 17.21 -28.79 0.70
C THR A 300 16.54 -27.50 0.22
N GLN A 301 17.14 -26.36 0.56
CA GLN A 301 16.66 -25.06 0.08
C GLN A 301 17.08 -24.85 -1.37
N LYS A 302 16.11 -24.67 -2.26
CA LYS A 302 16.34 -24.45 -3.69
C LYS A 302 15.38 -23.42 -4.27
N LEU A 303 15.62 -23.05 -5.53
CA LEU A 303 14.65 -22.31 -6.33
C LEU A 303 13.57 -23.27 -6.83
N VAL A 304 12.35 -23.07 -6.35
CA VAL A 304 11.13 -23.77 -6.80
C VAL A 304 10.51 -22.98 -7.94
N ARG A 305 9.93 -23.70 -8.89
CA ARG A 305 9.38 -23.13 -10.12
C ARG A 305 7.86 -23.19 -10.11
N VAL A 306 7.22 -22.11 -10.56
CA VAL A 306 5.82 -22.08 -10.97
C VAL A 306 5.68 -21.46 -12.36
N THR A 307 4.77 -21.99 -13.18
CA THR A 307 4.50 -21.48 -14.54
C THR A 307 3.33 -20.52 -14.51
N ILE A 308 3.43 -19.43 -15.27
CA ILE A 308 2.36 -18.48 -15.55
C ILE A 308 1.53 -19.02 -16.70
N ASP A 309 0.30 -19.43 -16.42
CA ASP A 309 -0.61 -19.90 -17.46
C ASP A 309 -1.03 -18.72 -18.34
N ASN A 310 -1.06 -18.95 -19.66
CA ASN A 310 -1.37 -17.95 -20.70
C ASN A 310 -0.37 -16.78 -20.83
N GLY A 311 0.83 -16.91 -20.28
CA GLY A 311 1.90 -15.93 -20.44
C GLY A 311 1.78 -14.69 -19.55
N LEU A 312 2.81 -13.84 -19.58
CA LEU A 312 2.87 -12.62 -18.79
C LEU A 312 1.82 -11.61 -19.27
N LYS A 313 1.02 -11.06 -18.36
CA LYS A 313 0.12 -9.97 -18.68
C LYS A 313 0.88 -8.67 -18.90
N VAL A 314 0.40 -7.85 -19.84
CA VAL A 314 0.99 -6.55 -20.22
C VAL A 314 0.00 -5.41 -19.99
N GLY A 315 -1.07 -5.65 -19.22
CA GLY A 315 -2.08 -4.65 -18.89
C GLY A 315 -1.69 -3.77 -17.69
N GLU A 316 -2.63 -2.93 -17.25
CA GLU A 316 -2.49 -2.06 -16.09
C GLU A 316 -3.49 -2.42 -14.99
N GLY A 317 -3.29 -1.89 -13.78
CA GLY A 317 -4.17 -2.13 -12.63
C GLY A 317 -4.30 -3.62 -12.28
N ASP A 318 -5.54 -4.12 -12.22
CA ASP A 318 -5.82 -5.54 -11.91
C ASP A 318 -5.40 -6.51 -13.01
N GLN A 319 -5.11 -6.01 -14.22
CA GLN A 319 -4.58 -6.80 -15.34
C GLN A 319 -3.07 -6.63 -15.51
N SER A 320 -2.38 -6.05 -14.53
CA SER A 320 -0.92 -5.90 -14.55
C SER A 320 -0.18 -7.21 -14.29
N ALA A 321 1.08 -7.25 -14.72
CA ALA A 321 1.99 -8.35 -14.42
C ALA A 321 2.23 -8.51 -12.92
N GLU A 322 2.34 -7.40 -12.17
CA GLU A 322 2.53 -7.43 -10.72
C GLU A 322 1.40 -8.18 -10.00
N VAL A 323 0.13 -7.86 -10.34
CA VAL A 323 -1.04 -8.53 -9.76
C VAL A 323 -1.13 -10.00 -10.16
N GLN A 324 -0.76 -10.32 -11.41
CA GLN A 324 -0.69 -11.72 -11.85
C GLN A 324 0.31 -12.53 -11.03
N ILE A 325 1.52 -11.97 -10.81
CA ILE A 325 2.58 -12.60 -10.02
C ILE A 325 2.15 -12.72 -8.55
N GLU A 326 1.53 -11.68 -7.99
CA GLU A 326 0.98 -11.66 -6.62
C GLU A 326 -0.01 -12.81 -6.40
N ASN A 327 -1.03 -12.91 -7.27
CA ASN A 327 -2.05 -13.96 -7.18
C ASN A 327 -1.45 -15.36 -7.37
N LEU A 328 -0.46 -15.51 -8.25
CA LEU A 328 0.19 -16.80 -8.47
C LEU A 328 0.98 -17.26 -7.23
N LEU A 329 1.71 -16.35 -6.58
CA LEU A 329 2.49 -16.64 -5.38
C LEU A 329 1.63 -16.83 -4.13
N ALA A 330 0.44 -16.23 -4.09
CA ALA A 330 -0.57 -16.47 -3.07
C ALA A 330 -1.37 -17.76 -3.29
N SER A 331 -1.13 -18.50 -4.37
CA SER A 331 -1.89 -19.71 -4.72
C SER A 331 -1.25 -20.99 -4.14
N PRO A 332 -2.01 -22.10 -4.05
CA PRO A 332 -1.47 -23.41 -3.65
C PRO A 332 -0.31 -23.88 -4.55
N ARG A 333 -0.26 -23.44 -5.81
CA ARG A 333 0.79 -23.83 -6.77
C ARG A 333 2.16 -23.29 -6.39
N ALA A 334 2.19 -22.18 -5.66
CA ALA A 334 3.41 -21.61 -5.09
C ALA A 334 3.54 -21.91 -3.59
N ASN A 335 2.78 -22.88 -3.08
CA ASN A 335 2.71 -23.22 -1.66
C ASN A 335 2.44 -21.99 -0.77
N TYR A 336 1.56 -21.09 -1.23
CA TYR A 336 1.24 -19.85 -0.52
C TYR A 336 2.48 -19.03 -0.15
N LYS A 337 3.46 -18.97 -1.06
CA LYS A 337 4.71 -18.23 -0.84
C LYS A 337 4.46 -16.79 -0.44
N LEU A 338 3.40 -16.15 -0.95
CA LEU A 338 2.96 -14.84 -0.50
C LEU A 338 1.74 -14.98 0.43
N ALA A 339 1.87 -14.46 1.66
CA ALA A 339 0.83 -14.46 2.68
C ALA A 339 -0.18 -13.32 2.46
N SER A 340 -0.91 -13.33 1.34
CA SER A 340 -1.89 -12.27 1.01
C SER A 340 -3.05 -12.16 2.02
N ASP A 341 -3.33 -13.26 2.72
CA ASP A 341 -4.34 -13.43 3.77
C ASP A 341 -3.80 -13.15 5.19
N LEU A 342 -2.62 -12.52 5.32
CA LEU A 342 -1.99 -12.22 6.62
C LEU A 342 -2.96 -11.61 7.64
N LYS A 343 -3.83 -10.71 7.20
CA LYS A 343 -4.78 -10.00 8.08
C LYS A 343 -5.95 -10.88 8.53
N ASP A 344 -6.24 -11.93 7.78
CA ASP A 344 -7.34 -12.85 8.04
C ASP A 344 -6.85 -14.03 8.91
N GLU A 345 -5.59 -14.47 8.73
CA GLU A 345 -5.04 -15.69 9.32
C GLU A 345 -3.82 -15.45 10.25
N PHE A 346 -3.86 -14.38 11.06
CA PHE A 346 -2.76 -14.01 11.97
C PHE A 346 -2.28 -15.14 12.88
N ILE A 347 -3.20 -15.99 13.38
CA ILE A 347 -2.88 -17.06 14.33
C ILE A 347 -1.90 -18.08 13.72
N GLN A 348 -2.11 -18.44 12.45
CA GLN A 348 -1.24 -19.34 11.71
C GLN A 348 0.16 -18.74 11.55
N TYR A 349 0.24 -17.48 11.11
CA TYR A 349 1.51 -16.80 10.88
C TYR A 349 2.30 -16.55 12.17
N PHE A 350 1.64 -16.32 13.30
CA PHE A 350 2.31 -16.27 14.60
C PHE A 350 2.97 -17.61 14.94
N ALA A 351 2.22 -18.71 14.81
CA ALA A 351 2.74 -20.04 15.11
C ALA A 351 3.93 -20.41 14.22
N MET A 352 3.85 -20.10 12.92
CA MET A 352 4.95 -20.29 11.98
C MET A 352 6.17 -19.42 12.35
N ALA A 353 5.96 -18.13 12.66
CA ALA A 353 7.05 -17.23 13.05
C ALA A 353 7.77 -17.74 14.30
N GLU A 354 7.00 -18.17 15.30
CA GLU A 354 7.54 -18.70 16.55
C GLU A 354 8.33 -20.00 16.37
N ALA A 355 7.96 -20.82 15.39
CA ALA A 355 8.67 -22.06 15.06
C ALA A 355 9.96 -21.80 14.27
N GLU A 356 9.91 -20.90 13.29
CA GLU A 356 10.94 -20.76 12.25
C GLU A 356 11.91 -19.58 12.48
N LEU A 357 11.47 -18.51 13.14
CA LEU A 357 12.23 -17.24 13.22
C LEU A 357 12.85 -16.97 14.60
N TRP A 358 12.42 -17.69 15.63
CA TRP A 358 13.07 -17.65 16.94
C TRP A 358 14.25 -18.63 16.99
N PRO A 359 15.27 -18.35 17.82
CA PRO A 359 16.36 -19.29 17.99
C PRO A 359 15.84 -20.62 18.56
N SER A 360 16.37 -21.72 18.06
CA SER A 360 15.99 -23.07 18.49
C SER A 360 16.38 -23.30 19.95
N GLY A 361 15.58 -24.09 20.69
CA GLY A 361 15.84 -24.43 22.10
C GLY A 361 14.74 -23.96 23.05
N LYS A 362 14.48 -24.74 24.10
CA LYS A 362 13.32 -24.56 25.01
C LYS A 362 13.33 -23.24 25.80
N ASP A 363 14.54 -22.68 25.99
CA ASP A 363 14.79 -21.46 26.76
C ASP A 363 15.04 -20.21 25.87
N ASN A 364 15.13 -20.38 24.55
CA ASN A 364 15.41 -19.30 23.60
C ASN A 364 14.12 -18.59 23.12
N ARG A 365 13.41 -17.94 24.05
CA ARG A 365 12.14 -17.25 23.77
C ARG A 365 12.28 -15.77 23.45
N ARG A 366 13.47 -15.22 23.68
CA ARG A 366 13.76 -13.79 23.59
C ARG A 366 14.87 -13.53 22.58
N THR A 367 14.65 -12.62 21.64
CA THR A 367 15.64 -12.29 20.58
C THR A 367 15.42 -10.85 20.10
N PRO A 368 16.44 -10.13 19.60
CA PRO A 368 16.23 -8.82 18.98
C PRO A 368 15.26 -8.92 17.80
N TRP A 369 14.33 -7.96 17.66
CA TRP A 369 13.38 -7.97 16.52
C TRP A 369 14.10 -7.96 15.16
N LYS A 370 15.21 -7.23 15.07
CA LYS A 370 16.07 -7.21 13.87
C LYS A 370 16.57 -8.61 13.46
N ASP A 371 16.82 -9.50 14.41
CA ASP A 371 17.31 -10.85 14.14
C ASP A 371 16.16 -11.75 13.64
N VAL A 372 14.93 -11.54 14.14
CA VAL A 372 13.72 -12.19 13.62
C VAL A 372 13.51 -11.81 12.15
N VAL A 373 13.57 -10.51 11.85
CA VAL A 373 13.44 -10.00 10.46
C VAL A 373 14.59 -10.52 9.58
N SER A 374 15.82 -10.55 10.09
CA SER A 374 16.96 -11.11 9.35
C SER A 374 16.76 -12.60 9.04
N ARG A 375 16.32 -13.41 10.02
CA ARG A 375 16.00 -14.82 9.78
C ARG A 375 14.86 -15.00 8.79
N ALA A 376 13.85 -14.13 8.79
CA ALA A 376 12.77 -14.16 7.80
C ALA A 376 13.29 -13.94 6.37
N LYS A 377 14.31 -13.09 6.20
CA LYS A 377 14.99 -12.86 4.91
C LYS A 377 15.95 -14.00 4.52
N CYS A 378 16.50 -14.73 5.48
CA CYS A 378 17.43 -15.84 5.21
C CYS A 378 16.71 -17.19 5.03
N ASN A 379 15.55 -17.39 5.65
CA ASN A 379 14.82 -18.66 5.61
C ASN A 379 13.99 -18.77 4.33
N SER A 380 14.43 -19.59 3.38
CA SER A 380 13.74 -19.82 2.09
C SER A 380 12.33 -20.40 2.22
N ILE A 381 12.02 -21.06 3.34
CA ILE A 381 10.71 -21.68 3.61
C ILE A 381 9.71 -20.63 4.11
N TRP A 382 10.21 -19.58 4.78
CA TRP A 382 9.37 -18.55 5.37
C TRP A 382 8.49 -17.88 4.29
N PRO A 383 7.16 -17.82 4.47
CA PRO A 383 6.28 -17.12 3.54
C PRO A 383 6.58 -15.62 3.56
N TRP A 384 6.44 -14.99 2.41
CA TRP A 384 6.57 -13.54 2.27
C TRP A 384 5.37 -12.86 2.89
N MET A 385 5.64 -12.10 3.95
CA MET A 385 4.66 -11.13 4.45
C MET A 385 4.48 -10.01 3.40
N PRO A 386 3.25 -9.57 3.11
CA PRO A 386 2.99 -8.56 2.08
C PRO A 386 3.72 -7.25 2.35
N GLY A 387 4.42 -6.74 1.34
CA GLY A 387 5.12 -5.47 1.37
C GLY A 387 6.28 -5.37 2.35
N ASN A 388 6.77 -4.15 2.53
CA ASN A 388 7.87 -3.84 3.46
C ASN A 388 7.43 -3.90 4.93
N GLY A 389 6.17 -3.56 5.21
CA GLY A 389 5.61 -3.50 6.56
C GLY A 389 4.90 -4.77 7.02
N GLY A 390 4.92 -5.85 6.24
CA GLY A 390 4.20 -7.08 6.57
C GLY A 390 4.67 -7.72 7.88
N MET A 391 5.99 -7.76 8.12
CA MET A 391 6.55 -8.24 9.39
C MET A 391 6.16 -7.34 10.57
N ASP A 392 6.15 -6.03 10.39
CA ASP A 392 5.73 -5.09 11.45
C ASP A 392 4.23 -5.16 11.72
N THR A 393 3.43 -5.47 10.70
CA THR A 393 1.99 -5.75 10.84
C THR A 393 1.77 -7.00 11.70
N LEU A 394 2.49 -8.09 11.39
CA LEU A 394 2.49 -9.31 12.20
C LEU A 394 2.89 -9.02 13.65
N LYS A 395 4.00 -8.30 13.86
CA LYS A 395 4.44 -7.90 15.20
C LYS A 395 3.39 -7.09 15.95
N THR A 396 2.84 -6.06 15.32
CA THR A 396 1.90 -5.14 15.97
C THR A 396 0.66 -5.88 16.46
N GLU A 397 0.12 -6.77 15.63
CA GLU A 397 -1.05 -7.57 16.01
C GLU A 397 -0.70 -8.58 17.12
N ALA A 398 0.49 -9.22 17.07
CA ALA A 398 0.93 -10.12 18.13
C ALA A 398 1.09 -9.41 19.49
N LEU A 399 1.59 -8.16 19.50
CA LEU A 399 1.70 -7.34 20.71
C LEU A 399 0.32 -6.94 21.23
N LYS A 400 -0.58 -6.52 20.34
CA LYS A 400 -1.97 -6.14 20.69
C LYS A 400 -2.73 -7.30 21.35
N GLN A 401 -2.53 -8.53 20.88
CA GLN A 401 -3.13 -9.73 21.46
C GLN A 401 -2.37 -10.26 22.69
N GLY A 402 -1.29 -9.60 23.11
CA GLY A 402 -0.45 -10.05 24.24
C GLY A 402 0.28 -11.36 24.00
N ARG A 403 0.35 -11.84 22.76
CA ARG A 403 1.04 -13.08 22.38
C ARG A 403 2.56 -12.92 22.47
N TRP A 404 3.05 -11.77 22.04
CA TRP A 404 4.44 -11.36 22.17
C TRP A 404 4.55 -10.16 23.12
N ARG A 405 5.72 -10.00 23.76
CA ARG A 405 6.06 -8.83 24.57
C ARG A 405 7.31 -8.18 24.00
N LEU A 406 7.31 -6.85 23.90
CA LEU A 406 8.48 -6.07 23.48
C LEU A 406 9.11 -5.42 24.71
N GLY A 407 10.36 -5.77 25.02
CA GLY A 407 11.13 -5.09 26.04
C GLY A 407 11.61 -3.72 25.60
N GLU A 408 11.90 -2.84 26.56
CA GLU A 408 12.45 -1.49 26.31
C GLU A 408 13.83 -1.53 25.60
N ASP A 409 14.54 -2.66 25.69
CA ASP A 409 15.81 -2.92 25.01
C ASP A 409 15.65 -3.39 23.55
N GLY A 410 14.42 -3.42 23.02
CA GLY A 410 14.12 -3.80 21.64
C GLY A 410 14.09 -5.31 21.39
N TYR A 411 14.17 -6.13 22.45
CA TYR A 411 14.01 -7.58 22.35
C TYR A 411 12.55 -7.97 22.37
N ILE A 412 12.18 -8.89 21.48
CA ILE A 412 10.86 -9.49 21.46
C ILE A 412 10.90 -10.86 22.14
N GLU A 413 9.91 -11.11 22.97
CA GLU A 413 9.73 -12.37 23.68
C GLU A 413 8.41 -13.02 23.29
N LYS A 414 8.46 -14.32 22.97
CA LYS A 414 7.27 -15.15 22.72
C LYS A 414 6.85 -15.91 23.97
N GLY A 415 5.55 -16.18 24.10
CA GLY A 415 5.02 -16.98 25.20
C GLY A 415 5.49 -18.45 25.22
N PRO A 416 5.09 -19.22 26.23
CA PRO A 416 4.30 -18.77 27.38
C PRO A 416 5.12 -17.90 28.34
N PHE A 417 4.51 -16.82 28.82
CA PHE A 417 5.10 -15.93 29.84
C PHE A 417 4.87 -16.49 31.25
N PRO A 418 5.64 -16.06 32.26
CA PRO A 418 5.31 -16.31 33.65
C PRO A 418 3.86 -15.90 33.93
N GLN A 419 3.18 -16.64 34.80
CA GLN A 419 1.82 -16.28 35.21
C GLN A 419 1.84 -14.89 35.86
N GLU A 420 0.93 -14.04 35.43
CA GLU A 420 0.72 -12.73 36.06
C GLU A 420 0.32 -12.93 37.52
N LYS A 421 0.80 -12.05 38.40
CA LYS A 421 0.41 -12.08 39.81
C LYS A 421 -1.01 -11.54 39.99
N THR A 422 -1.64 -11.90 41.10
CA THR A 422 -2.93 -11.32 41.48
C THR A 422 -2.80 -9.81 41.64
N SER A 423 -3.86 -9.07 41.30
CA SER A 423 -3.94 -7.63 41.56
C SER A 423 -5.40 -7.23 41.71
N VAL A 424 -5.67 -6.00 42.15
CA VAL A 424 -7.03 -5.46 42.23
C VAL A 424 -7.05 -4.07 41.63
N ASN A 425 -8.05 -3.81 40.80
CA ASN A 425 -8.39 -2.44 40.43
C ASN A 425 -9.35 -1.88 41.46
N VAL A 426 -9.00 -0.72 42.03
CA VAL A 426 -9.86 0.01 42.97
C VAL A 426 -10.50 1.17 42.24
N SER A 427 -11.83 1.21 42.18
CA SER A 427 -12.60 2.28 41.54
C SER A 427 -13.53 2.95 42.54
N LEU A 428 -13.41 4.26 42.71
CA LEU A 428 -14.36 5.01 43.53
C LEU A 428 -15.75 5.05 42.86
N LEU A 429 -16.77 4.58 43.56
CA LEU A 429 -18.16 4.63 43.11
C LEU A 429 -18.85 5.91 43.58
N SER A 430 -18.76 6.19 44.88
CA SER A 430 -19.38 7.34 45.50
C SER A 430 -18.65 7.73 46.78
N SER A 431 -18.87 8.95 47.23
CA SER A 431 -18.44 9.42 48.55
C SER A 431 -19.66 10.05 49.21
N HIS A 432 -19.97 9.65 50.43
CA HIS A 432 -21.10 10.14 51.20
C HIS A 432 -20.65 11.31 52.07
N PRO A 433 -21.11 12.54 51.77
CA PRO A 433 -20.65 13.72 52.51
C PRO A 433 -21.02 13.68 53.99
N ASP A 434 -22.19 13.14 54.32
CA ASP A 434 -22.75 13.19 55.67
C ASP A 434 -22.07 12.20 56.63
N THR A 435 -21.57 11.07 56.11
CA THR A 435 -20.90 10.03 56.90
C THR A 435 -19.38 10.05 56.78
N GLY A 436 -18.83 10.75 55.77
CA GLY A 436 -17.41 10.75 55.48
C GLY A 436 -16.90 9.44 54.85
N GLU A 437 -17.80 8.56 54.44
CA GLU A 437 -17.46 7.25 53.86
C GLU A 437 -17.27 7.33 52.34
N SER A 438 -16.26 6.62 51.84
CA SER A 438 -16.03 6.35 50.42
C SER A 438 -16.47 4.94 50.11
N ILE A 439 -17.30 4.78 49.09
CA ILE A 439 -17.68 3.48 48.54
C ILE A 439 -16.81 3.23 47.30
N VAL A 440 -16.06 2.14 47.34
CA VAL A 440 -15.20 1.70 46.24
C VAL A 440 -15.63 0.32 45.75
N SER A 441 -15.49 0.11 44.45
CA SER A 441 -15.57 -1.20 43.82
C SER A 441 -14.17 -1.74 43.61
N LEU A 442 -13.97 -3.00 43.99
CA LEU A 442 -12.74 -3.75 43.88
C LEU A 442 -12.92 -4.81 42.80
N THR A 443 -12.13 -4.71 41.73
CA THR A 443 -12.13 -5.70 40.65
C THR A 443 -10.83 -6.51 40.69
N PRO A 444 -10.82 -7.69 41.33
CA PRO A 444 -9.70 -8.61 41.28
C PRO A 444 -9.31 -8.98 39.84
N ARG A 445 -8.02 -9.18 39.61
CA ARG A 445 -7.43 -9.65 38.35
C ARG A 445 -6.48 -10.81 38.62
N ASN A 446 -6.46 -11.77 37.69
CA ASN A 446 -5.59 -12.95 37.75
C ASN A 446 -5.72 -13.69 39.09
N SER A 447 -6.94 -13.97 39.54
CA SER A 447 -7.18 -14.36 40.93
C SER A 447 -8.10 -15.59 41.09
N GLY A 448 -8.21 -16.40 40.02
CA GLY A 448 -9.09 -17.56 39.99
C GLY A 448 -10.58 -17.19 39.97
N GLU A 449 -11.43 -18.18 40.23
CA GLU A 449 -12.90 -18.04 40.22
C GLU A 449 -13.45 -17.38 41.49
N SER A 450 -12.76 -17.55 42.63
CA SER A 450 -13.22 -17.09 43.95
C SER A 450 -12.13 -16.30 44.67
N PRO A 451 -11.83 -15.06 44.23
CA PRO A 451 -10.79 -14.24 44.83
C PRO A 451 -11.10 -13.83 46.27
N VAL A 452 -10.07 -13.77 47.10
CA VAL A 452 -10.15 -13.20 48.45
C VAL A 452 -9.30 -11.93 48.50
N ILE A 453 -9.86 -10.81 48.97
CA ILE A 453 -9.12 -9.56 49.12
C ILE A 453 -8.96 -9.25 50.60
N TYR A 454 -7.71 -9.08 51.04
CA TYR A 454 -7.33 -8.57 52.35
C TYR A 454 -6.98 -7.09 52.23
N TYR A 455 -7.23 -6.30 53.28
CA TYR A 455 -6.89 -4.88 53.30
C TYR A 455 -6.30 -4.42 54.63
N SER A 456 -5.43 -3.41 54.56
CA SER A 456 -4.79 -2.79 55.72
C SER A 456 -4.58 -1.30 55.49
N THR A 457 -4.45 -0.53 56.58
CA THR A 457 -3.99 0.87 56.52
C THR A 457 -2.47 0.97 56.38
N LYS A 458 -1.75 -0.17 56.40
CA LYS A 458 -0.30 -0.26 56.22
C LYS A 458 0.07 -0.90 54.87
N PRO A 459 1.23 -0.56 54.28
CA PRO A 459 1.69 -1.13 53.01
C PRO A 459 1.86 -2.66 53.01
N GLU A 460 2.22 -3.24 54.16
CA GLU A 460 2.35 -4.68 54.35
C GLU A 460 0.98 -5.26 54.73
N VAL A 461 0.29 -5.83 53.73
CA VAL A 461 -1.00 -6.53 53.94
C VAL A 461 -0.73 -8.02 54.12
N LEU A 462 -1.29 -8.60 55.17
CA LEU A 462 -1.14 -10.01 55.54
C LEU A 462 -2.48 -10.74 55.38
N GLU A 463 -2.44 -12.07 55.24
CA GLU A 463 -3.66 -12.89 55.19
C GLU A 463 -4.42 -12.95 56.52
N THR A 464 -3.83 -12.41 57.60
CA THR A 464 -4.49 -12.24 58.89
C THR A 464 -5.21 -10.89 59.03
N ASP A 465 -5.05 -9.99 58.06
CA ASP A 465 -5.74 -8.70 58.06
C ASP A 465 -7.21 -8.84 57.67
N SER A 466 -7.96 -7.74 57.76
CA SER A 466 -9.39 -7.73 57.45
C SER A 466 -9.66 -8.11 55.99
N GLN A 467 -10.68 -8.95 55.79
CA GLN A 467 -11.13 -9.37 54.47
C GLN A 467 -12.25 -8.44 53.98
N VAL A 468 -12.27 -8.16 52.68
CA VAL A 468 -13.39 -7.49 52.03
C VAL A 468 -14.53 -8.48 51.81
N GLU A 469 -15.71 -8.18 52.37
CA GLU A 469 -16.90 -9.01 52.22
C GLU A 469 -17.70 -8.68 50.95
N ASP A 470 -17.85 -7.39 50.63
CA ASP A 470 -18.54 -6.90 49.43
C ASP A 470 -17.54 -6.18 48.51
N LEU A 471 -17.20 -6.82 47.40
CA LEU A 471 -16.27 -6.28 46.40
C LEU A 471 -16.89 -5.15 45.57
N GLU A 472 -18.21 -5.10 45.44
CA GLU A 472 -18.88 -4.10 44.62
C GLU A 472 -19.11 -2.80 45.39
N ASN A 473 -19.38 -2.88 46.70
CA ASN A 473 -19.75 -1.73 47.53
C ASN A 473 -18.93 -1.61 48.82
N PHE A 474 -17.61 -1.83 48.76
CA PHE A 474 -16.75 -1.71 49.93
C PHE A 474 -16.75 -0.26 50.46
N SER A 475 -17.26 -0.07 51.69
CA SER A 475 -17.30 1.24 52.35
C SER A 475 -16.12 1.42 53.31
N THR A 476 -15.48 2.58 53.26
CA THR A 476 -14.39 2.93 54.17
C THR A 476 -14.34 4.43 54.47
N SER A 477 -13.99 4.79 55.70
CA SER A 477 -13.68 6.17 56.12
C SER A 477 -12.17 6.47 56.12
N GLU A 478 -11.33 5.49 55.79
CA GLU A 478 -9.88 5.62 55.81
C GLU A 478 -9.38 6.46 54.62
N GLY A 479 -8.38 7.31 54.87
CA GLY A 479 -7.76 8.11 53.81
C GLY A 479 -6.83 7.31 52.90
N THR A 480 -6.34 6.15 53.35
CA THR A 480 -5.43 5.29 52.57
C THR A 480 -5.62 3.84 52.96
N LEU A 481 -5.73 2.96 51.96
CA LEU A 481 -5.80 1.52 52.14
C LEU A 481 -4.89 0.81 51.15
N TYR A 482 -4.40 -0.35 51.56
CA TYR A 482 -3.66 -1.28 50.71
C TYR A 482 -4.46 -2.56 50.60
N PHE A 483 -4.67 -3.03 49.38
CA PHE A 483 -5.45 -4.22 49.08
C PHE A 483 -4.57 -5.32 48.49
N MET A 484 -4.57 -6.50 49.10
CA MET A 484 -3.86 -7.68 48.59
C MET A 484 -4.87 -8.74 48.17
N VAL A 485 -4.73 -9.26 46.95
CA VAL A 485 -5.57 -10.33 46.44
C VAL A 485 -4.88 -11.67 46.63
N LYS A 486 -5.61 -12.64 47.16
CA LYS A 486 -5.21 -14.04 47.20
C LYS A 486 -6.12 -14.85 46.31
N ASP A 487 -5.53 -15.72 45.49
CA ASP A 487 -6.24 -16.77 44.76
C ASP A 487 -6.26 -18.06 45.61
N PRO A 488 -7.40 -18.48 46.18
CA PRO A 488 -7.46 -19.69 47.00
C PRO A 488 -7.16 -20.97 46.22
N SER A 489 -7.29 -20.97 44.88
CA SER A 489 -6.95 -22.13 44.05
C SER A 489 -5.45 -22.34 43.89
N GLY A 490 -4.64 -21.33 44.23
CA GLY A 490 -3.19 -21.33 44.04
C GLY A 490 -2.75 -21.28 42.58
N LYS A 491 -3.67 -20.99 41.64
CA LYS A 491 -3.36 -20.87 40.21
C LYS A 491 -2.53 -19.62 39.90
N TYR A 492 -2.69 -18.57 40.69
CA TYR A 492 -1.92 -17.34 40.58
C TYR A 492 -1.26 -16.97 41.92
N GLU A 493 0.02 -16.60 41.87
CA GLU A 493 0.73 -16.07 43.04
C GLU A 493 0.22 -14.67 43.42
N SER A 494 0.21 -14.39 44.72
CA SER A 494 -0.21 -13.08 45.23
C SER A 494 0.74 -11.95 44.78
N GLY A 495 0.18 -10.89 44.21
CA GLY A 495 0.93 -9.68 43.86
C GLY A 495 1.21 -8.78 45.06
N SER A 496 1.95 -7.70 44.83
CA SER A 496 2.15 -6.64 45.83
C SER A 496 0.82 -5.93 46.13
N PRO A 497 0.57 -5.50 47.39
CA PRO A 497 -0.64 -4.78 47.73
C PRO A 497 -0.86 -3.53 46.88
N THR A 498 -2.08 -3.37 46.36
CA THR A 498 -2.49 -2.20 45.58
C THR A 498 -2.86 -1.08 46.52
N ARG A 499 -2.16 0.04 46.42
CA ARG A 499 -2.41 1.25 47.22
C ARG A 499 -3.57 2.05 46.64
N TRP A 500 -4.52 2.39 47.49
CA TRP A 500 -5.61 3.31 47.22
C TRP A 500 -5.54 4.50 48.16
N ILE A 501 -5.79 5.70 47.62
CA ILE A 501 -5.83 6.95 48.36
C ILE A 501 -7.20 7.56 48.14
N ALA A 502 -7.86 7.97 49.23
CA ALA A 502 -9.10 8.71 49.15
C ALA A 502 -8.90 10.11 48.56
N GLU A 503 -9.85 10.56 47.75
CA GLU A 503 -9.88 11.96 47.32
C GLU A 503 -10.38 12.84 48.48
N LEU A 504 -9.51 13.70 49.01
CA LEU A 504 -9.90 14.63 50.07
C LEU A 504 -10.63 15.87 49.51
N LYS A 505 -11.83 16.15 50.04
CA LYS A 505 -12.63 17.34 49.71
C LYS A 505 -12.69 18.28 50.89
N ILE A 506 -11.97 19.38 50.79
CA ILE A 506 -11.97 20.45 51.79
C ILE A 506 -13.10 21.43 51.46
N ARG A 507 -13.94 21.73 52.44
CA ARG A 507 -14.99 22.74 52.38
C ARG A 507 -14.80 23.76 53.49
N HIS A 508 -15.22 24.98 53.22
CA HIS A 508 -15.29 26.04 54.21
C HIS A 508 -16.69 26.66 54.22
N GLN A 509 -17.14 27.09 55.39
CA GLN A 509 -18.37 27.86 55.57
C GLN A 509 -18.04 29.12 56.34
N VAL A 510 -18.55 30.26 55.87
CA VAL A 510 -18.36 31.57 56.52
C VAL A 510 -19.70 32.06 57.04
N GLU A 511 -19.81 32.25 58.35
CA GLU A 511 -21.01 32.74 59.01
C GLU A 511 -20.77 34.13 59.62
N PRO A 512 -21.76 35.04 59.59
CA PRO A 512 -21.63 36.33 60.26
C PRO A 512 -21.56 36.14 61.79
N ALA A 513 -20.61 36.81 62.43
CA ALA A 513 -20.37 36.75 63.87
C ALA A 513 -20.14 38.18 64.42
N ALA A 514 -21.23 38.91 64.65
CA ALA A 514 -21.21 40.34 65.04
C ALA A 514 -20.36 41.18 64.06
N ASP A 515 -19.28 41.81 64.52
CA ASP A 515 -18.36 42.64 63.71
C ASP A 515 -17.30 41.81 62.96
N LYS A 516 -17.33 40.48 63.09
CA LYS A 516 -16.40 39.54 62.46
C LYS A 516 -17.15 38.46 61.68
N ARG A 517 -16.40 37.54 61.08
CA ARG A 517 -16.94 36.37 60.37
C ARG A 517 -16.29 35.10 60.92
N LYS A 518 -17.09 34.07 61.12
CA LYS A 518 -16.66 32.78 61.66
C LYS A 518 -16.47 31.80 60.50
N VAL A 519 -15.29 31.20 60.41
CA VAL A 519 -14.94 30.19 59.40
C VAL A 519 -14.98 28.81 60.03
N THR A 520 -15.75 27.91 59.43
CA THR A 520 -15.79 26.49 59.76
C THR A 520 -15.21 25.70 58.60
N LEU A 521 -14.20 24.88 58.88
CA LEU A 521 -13.60 23.94 57.93
C LEU A 521 -14.13 22.53 58.14
N GLN A 522 -14.30 21.81 57.03
CA GLN A 522 -14.63 20.39 57.01
C GLN A 522 -13.85 19.70 55.89
N CYS A 523 -13.39 18.47 56.13
CA CYS A 523 -12.77 17.63 55.11
C CYS A 523 -13.46 16.27 55.06
N MET A 524 -13.62 15.73 53.85
CA MET A 524 -14.22 14.42 53.59
C MET A 524 -13.29 13.58 52.71
N PRO A 525 -12.92 12.33 53.10
CA PRO A 525 -13.08 11.74 54.44
C PRO A 525 -12.41 12.59 55.54
N GLN A 526 -12.69 12.27 56.80
CA GLN A 526 -12.16 13.00 57.96
C GLN A 526 -10.63 13.04 57.91
N ALA A 527 -10.07 14.24 58.02
CA ALA A 527 -8.64 14.48 57.87
C ALA A 527 -8.16 15.49 58.92
N GLU A 528 -6.89 15.37 59.31
CA GLU A 528 -6.18 16.42 60.04
C GLU A 528 -6.01 17.63 59.12
N MET A 529 -6.44 18.81 59.56
CA MET A 529 -6.35 20.04 58.77
C MET A 529 -5.45 21.07 59.44
N LEU A 530 -4.60 21.71 58.64
CA LEU A 530 -3.82 22.90 59.02
C LEU A 530 -4.20 24.06 58.11
N TYR A 531 -4.16 25.29 58.63
CA TYR A 531 -4.51 26.48 57.86
C TYR A 531 -3.59 27.68 58.10
N THR A 532 -3.51 28.57 57.12
CA THR A 532 -2.83 29.87 57.20
C THR A 532 -3.69 30.97 56.58
N LEU A 533 -3.56 32.18 57.12
CA LEU A 533 -4.30 33.38 56.66
C LEU A 533 -3.37 34.47 56.12
N ASP A 534 -2.06 34.29 56.25
CA ASP A 534 -1.01 35.25 55.86
C ASP A 534 -0.33 34.89 54.53
N GLY A 535 -0.80 33.82 53.87
CA GLY A 535 -0.23 33.32 52.62
C GLY A 535 1.00 32.42 52.78
N SER A 536 1.42 32.08 54.00
CA SER A 536 2.48 31.10 54.23
C SER A 536 2.04 29.67 53.90
N ASN A 537 3.00 28.75 53.73
CA ASN A 537 2.72 27.35 53.39
C ASN A 537 1.80 26.69 54.43
N PRO A 538 0.60 26.21 54.06
CA PRO A 538 -0.36 25.67 55.02
C PRO A 538 0.11 24.40 55.74
N LYS A 539 1.14 23.70 55.22
CA LYS A 539 1.74 22.54 55.91
C LYS A 539 2.40 22.89 57.23
N ASP A 540 2.89 24.11 57.36
CA ASP A 540 3.53 24.65 58.57
C ASP A 540 2.56 25.58 59.34
N GLY A 541 1.27 25.51 59.00
CA GLY A 541 0.21 26.37 59.50
C GLY A 541 -0.32 26.01 60.89
N THR A 542 -1.43 26.64 61.25
CA THR A 542 -2.11 26.39 62.53
C THR A 542 -3.03 25.17 62.40
N THR A 543 -2.96 24.23 63.34
CA THR A 543 -3.88 23.09 63.40
C THR A 543 -5.32 23.57 63.58
N TYR A 544 -6.22 23.06 62.74
CA TYR A 544 -7.64 23.34 62.83
C TYR A 544 -8.30 22.39 63.85
N GLU A 545 -8.60 22.91 65.03
CA GLU A 545 -9.31 22.19 66.10
C GLU A 545 -10.78 22.63 66.25
N GLN A 546 -11.07 23.89 65.92
CA GLN A 546 -12.38 24.52 66.06
C GLN A 546 -12.54 25.69 65.07
N PRO A 547 -13.79 26.12 64.78
CA PRO A 547 -14.02 27.29 63.95
C PRO A 547 -13.29 28.54 64.46
N PHE A 548 -12.76 29.35 63.56
CA PHE A 548 -11.95 30.54 63.88
C PHE A 548 -12.56 31.81 63.27
N GLU A 549 -12.15 32.99 63.75
CA GLU A 549 -12.70 34.28 63.31
C GLU A 549 -11.76 35.00 62.34
N ILE A 550 -12.34 35.64 61.31
CA ILE A 550 -11.68 36.55 60.37
C ILE A 550 -12.35 37.93 60.39
N GLY A 551 -11.61 38.97 60.01
CA GLY A 551 -12.10 40.36 59.93
C GLY A 551 -13.08 40.59 58.78
N SER A 552 -13.46 41.85 58.51
CA SER A 552 -14.36 42.24 57.40
C SER A 552 -13.69 42.20 56.02
N ASP A 553 -12.36 42.28 55.99
CA ASP A 553 -11.57 42.42 54.77
C ASP A 553 -11.43 41.10 54.00
N ALA A 554 -11.18 41.16 52.69
CA ALA A 554 -10.88 39.95 51.94
C ALA A 554 -9.70 39.20 52.58
N THR A 555 -9.87 37.89 52.76
CA THR A 555 -8.91 37.04 53.44
C THR A 555 -8.62 35.83 52.58
N ARG A 556 -7.34 35.59 52.30
CA ARG A 556 -6.90 34.35 51.66
C ARG A 556 -6.74 33.28 52.72
N LEU A 557 -7.38 32.14 52.52
CA LEU A 557 -7.36 30.99 53.41
C LEU A 557 -6.72 29.80 52.69
N LEU A 558 -5.51 29.44 53.10
CA LEU A 558 -4.86 28.23 52.63
C LEU A 558 -5.11 27.11 53.64
N VAL A 559 -5.53 25.95 53.17
CA VAL A 559 -5.82 24.77 54.02
C VAL A 559 -5.07 23.57 53.48
N TYR A 560 -4.40 22.83 54.35
CA TYR A 560 -3.79 21.54 54.07
C TYR A 560 -4.52 20.47 54.87
N ALA A 561 -5.08 19.46 54.19
CA ALA A 561 -5.71 18.29 54.80
C ALA A 561 -4.85 17.04 54.60
N LYS A 562 -4.77 16.19 55.62
CA LYS A 562 -4.06 14.91 55.60
C LYS A 562 -4.88 13.81 56.27
N ALA A 563 -5.10 12.70 55.57
CA ALA A 563 -5.69 11.48 56.12
C ALA A 563 -4.85 10.27 55.67
N GLY A 564 -4.08 9.69 56.59
CA GLY A 564 -3.06 8.70 56.24
C GLY A 564 -2.02 9.30 55.28
N GLU A 565 -1.94 8.76 54.06
CA GLU A 565 -1.09 9.27 52.98
C GLU A 565 -1.84 10.16 51.97
N ALA A 566 -3.17 10.26 52.08
CA ALA A 566 -3.96 11.22 51.32
C ALA A 566 -3.64 12.63 51.78
N THR A 567 -3.39 13.52 50.83
CA THR A 567 -3.13 14.93 51.12
C THR A 567 -3.83 15.83 50.11
N LYS A 568 -4.30 16.99 50.56
CA LYS A 568 -4.90 18.00 49.70
C LYS A 568 -4.58 19.38 50.23
N THR A 569 -4.21 20.28 49.33
CA THR A 569 -4.14 21.71 49.62
C THR A 569 -5.30 22.41 48.92
N ALA A 570 -5.99 23.31 49.62
CA ALA A 570 -7.00 24.19 49.07
C ALA A 570 -6.62 25.64 49.32
N ASP A 571 -6.91 26.50 48.35
CA ASP A 571 -6.72 27.94 48.41
C ASP A 571 -8.07 28.62 48.21
N PHE A 572 -8.59 29.22 49.27
CA PHE A 572 -9.88 29.88 49.27
C PHE A 572 -9.69 31.39 49.38
N GLN A 573 -10.26 32.13 48.44
CA GLN A 573 -10.38 33.59 48.53
C GLN A 573 -11.70 33.93 49.19
N ILE A 574 -11.67 34.34 50.46
CA ILE A 574 -12.87 34.78 51.17
C ILE A 574 -13.05 36.28 50.86
N PRO A 575 -14.10 36.69 50.12
CA PRO A 575 -14.29 38.07 49.68
C PRO A 575 -14.56 39.02 50.86
N HIS A 576 -14.57 40.34 50.64
CA HIS A 576 -15.03 41.30 51.66
C HIS A 576 -16.50 41.02 52.01
N SER A 577 -16.90 41.37 53.23
CA SER A 577 -18.30 41.21 53.67
C SER A 577 -19.27 41.94 52.72
N GLY A 578 -20.15 41.19 52.04
CA GLY A 578 -21.22 41.73 51.18
C GLY A 578 -20.92 41.78 49.67
N ASP A 579 -19.75 41.36 49.20
CA ASP A 579 -19.44 41.33 47.77
C ASP A 579 -20.10 40.13 47.06
N LYS A 580 -20.76 40.40 45.93
CA LYS A 580 -21.43 39.40 45.08
C LYS A 580 -20.95 39.45 43.62
N THR A 581 -19.91 40.23 43.30
CA THR A 581 -19.48 40.45 41.92
C THR A 581 -18.50 39.38 41.46
N ILE A 582 -18.75 38.80 40.28
CA ILE A 582 -17.88 37.82 39.62
C ILE A 582 -17.09 38.57 38.55
N GLN A 583 -15.77 38.65 38.69
CA GLN A 583 -14.90 39.16 37.65
C GLN A 583 -14.09 37.99 37.05
N ILE A 584 -14.38 37.64 35.81
CA ILE A 584 -13.61 36.66 35.02
C ILE A 584 -12.87 37.44 33.94
N ASP A 585 -11.55 37.34 33.94
CA ASP A 585 -10.66 37.88 32.91
C ASP A 585 -10.73 36.99 31.66
N GLU A 586 -11.19 37.52 30.54
CA GLU A 586 -11.39 36.75 29.31
C GLU A 586 -10.09 36.29 28.66
N ALA A 587 -8.95 36.92 28.98
CA ALA A 587 -7.67 36.62 28.34
C ALA A 587 -6.82 35.58 29.09
N LYS A 588 -7.17 35.27 30.36
CA LYS A 588 -6.39 34.34 31.19
C LYS A 588 -6.99 32.94 31.21
N PRO A 589 -6.16 31.87 31.28
CA PRO A 589 -6.63 30.51 31.51
C PRO A 589 -7.60 30.44 32.68
N ALA A 590 -8.66 29.65 32.52
CA ALA A 590 -9.72 29.54 33.50
C ALA A 590 -10.01 28.07 33.77
N ARG A 591 -10.30 27.74 35.03
CA ARG A 591 -10.62 26.40 35.46
C ARG A 591 -11.94 26.38 36.20
N LEU A 592 -12.87 25.55 35.74
CA LEU A 592 -14.05 25.19 36.53
C LEU A 592 -13.62 24.27 37.66
N ASN A 593 -13.84 24.72 38.90
CA ASN A 593 -13.43 23.99 40.09
C ASN A 593 -14.17 22.66 40.24
N SER A 594 -13.47 21.64 40.74
CA SER A 594 -13.97 20.27 40.93
C SER A 594 -15.16 20.15 41.90
N GLY A 595 -15.56 21.25 42.55
CA GLY A 595 -16.77 21.32 43.36
C GLY A 595 -18.07 21.50 42.55
N LYS A 596 -17.97 21.91 41.28
CA LYS A 596 -19.12 22.18 40.40
C LYS A 596 -19.31 21.03 39.41
N ARG A 597 -20.35 20.22 39.63
CA ARG A 597 -20.75 19.17 38.68
C ARG A 597 -21.57 19.77 37.55
N VAL A 598 -21.32 19.32 36.33
CA VAL A 598 -22.10 19.71 35.13
C VAL A 598 -22.81 18.48 34.59
N ALA A 599 -24.13 18.59 34.43
CA ALA A 599 -24.94 17.56 33.77
C ALA A 599 -25.42 18.08 32.42
N LEU A 600 -25.03 17.40 31.35
CA LEU A 600 -25.54 17.54 30.00
C LEU A 600 -26.54 16.40 29.80
N ASP A 601 -27.79 16.67 30.15
CA ASP A 601 -28.89 15.71 30.26
C ASP A 601 -29.59 15.39 28.93
N THR A 602 -29.17 16.05 27.85
CA THR A 602 -29.80 15.94 26.53
C THR A 602 -28.75 15.92 25.42
N THR A 603 -29.05 15.19 24.35
CA THR A 603 -28.16 15.03 23.20
C THR A 603 -27.79 16.38 22.55
N ASP A 604 -28.73 17.34 22.48
CA ASP A 604 -28.47 18.67 21.91
C ASP A 604 -27.47 19.46 22.75
N ARG A 605 -27.56 19.41 24.09
CA ARG A 605 -26.57 20.04 24.98
C ARG A 605 -25.20 19.38 24.87
N VAL A 606 -25.16 18.05 24.80
CA VAL A 606 -23.92 17.29 24.60
C VAL A 606 -23.24 17.71 23.30
N TYR A 607 -23.96 17.69 22.17
CA TYR A 607 -23.38 18.08 20.89
C TYR A 607 -23.15 19.59 20.77
N GLY A 608 -23.88 20.43 21.50
CA GLY A 608 -23.58 21.86 21.62
C GLY A 608 -22.19 22.11 22.22
N VAL A 609 -21.86 21.41 23.31
CA VAL A 609 -20.52 21.46 23.91
C VAL A 609 -19.48 20.83 22.99
N ILE A 610 -19.75 19.65 22.43
CA ILE A 610 -18.80 18.98 21.52
C ILE A 610 -18.46 19.87 20.33
N ASN A 611 -19.46 20.43 19.64
CA ASN A 611 -19.24 21.20 18.42
C ASN A 611 -18.50 22.51 18.67
N HIS A 612 -18.71 23.15 19.83
CA HIS A 612 -17.98 24.37 20.19
C HIS A 612 -16.52 24.07 20.55
N PHE A 613 -16.26 23.01 21.32
CA PHE A 613 -14.93 22.70 21.85
C PHE A 613 -14.12 21.68 21.03
N ARG A 614 -14.66 21.15 19.92
CA ARG A 614 -14.05 20.05 19.13
C ARG A 614 -12.61 20.32 18.73
N GLU A 615 -12.35 21.51 18.20
CA GLU A 615 -11.04 21.93 17.69
C GLU A 615 -10.13 22.51 18.80
N GLN A 616 -10.66 22.73 20.00
CA GLN A 616 -9.95 23.34 21.12
C GLN A 616 -9.25 22.28 21.96
N VAL A 617 -8.05 21.86 21.53
CA VAL A 617 -7.25 20.84 22.22
C VAL A 617 -6.79 21.27 23.62
N ALA A 618 -6.76 22.58 23.88
CA ALA A 618 -6.41 23.15 25.19
C ALA A 618 -7.51 22.95 26.25
N THR A 619 -8.78 22.87 25.82
CA THR A 619 -9.91 22.66 26.73
C THR A 619 -10.05 21.18 27.08
N LYS A 620 -9.97 20.87 28.38
CA LYS A 620 -9.93 19.49 28.89
C LYS A 620 -10.98 19.24 29.96
N PHE A 621 -11.74 18.19 29.76
CA PHE A 621 -12.78 17.73 30.69
C PHE A 621 -12.24 16.63 31.59
N LYS A 622 -12.53 16.69 32.90
CA LYS A 622 -12.10 15.69 33.88
C LYS A 622 -13.30 15.05 34.60
N GLY A 623 -13.22 13.76 34.89
CA GLY A 623 -14.31 13.02 35.54
C GLY A 623 -15.54 12.90 34.65
N VAL A 624 -15.34 12.61 33.36
CA VAL A 624 -16.40 12.54 32.35
C VAL A 624 -17.06 11.16 32.40
N ARG A 625 -18.37 11.13 32.61
CA ARG A 625 -19.22 9.95 32.47
C ARG A 625 -20.14 10.15 31.28
N ILE A 626 -20.03 9.28 30.29
CA ILE A 626 -20.87 9.25 29.08
C ILE A 626 -21.89 8.15 29.26
N GLU A 627 -23.16 8.45 29.01
CA GLU A 627 -24.27 7.50 29.00
C GLU A 627 -24.91 7.52 27.62
N ILE A 628 -25.09 6.34 27.03
CA ILE A 628 -25.70 6.18 25.71
C ILE A 628 -26.84 5.16 25.82
N GLY A 629 -28.01 5.53 25.33
CA GLY A 629 -29.24 4.73 25.40
C GLY A 629 -30.16 5.15 26.55
N GLU A 630 -31.21 4.37 26.76
CA GLU A 630 -32.23 4.63 27.77
C GLU A 630 -32.54 3.38 28.61
N GLY A 631 -32.84 3.59 29.90
CA GLY A 631 -33.27 2.53 30.82
C GLY A 631 -32.23 1.41 30.98
N GLU A 632 -32.68 0.16 30.94
CA GLU A 632 -31.83 -1.03 31.12
C GLU A 632 -30.83 -1.28 29.97
N LYS A 633 -30.97 -0.57 28.85
CA LYS A 633 -30.06 -0.66 27.70
C LYS A 633 -28.95 0.39 27.72
N THR A 634 -28.82 1.14 28.81
CA THR A 634 -27.83 2.22 28.90
C THR A 634 -26.41 1.66 29.00
N VAL A 635 -25.54 2.08 28.08
CA VAL A 635 -24.10 1.85 28.17
C VAL A 635 -23.45 3.06 28.84
N THR A 636 -22.66 2.81 29.88
CA THR A 636 -21.93 3.87 30.60
C THR A 636 -20.43 3.73 30.39
N VAL A 637 -19.77 4.80 29.93
CA VAL A 637 -18.30 4.91 29.88
C VAL A 637 -17.83 5.96 30.86
N ARG A 638 -16.83 5.63 31.69
CA ARG A 638 -16.28 6.53 32.72
C ARG A 638 -14.81 6.83 32.45
N PHE A 639 -14.51 8.08 32.16
CA PHE A 639 -13.17 8.65 32.16
C PHE A 639 -12.95 9.30 33.53
N GLN A 640 -12.35 8.55 34.46
CA GLN A 640 -12.11 8.98 35.85
C GLN A 640 -11.13 10.16 35.93
N GLU A 641 -9.88 9.95 36.36
CA GLU A 641 -8.90 11.04 36.47
C GLU A 641 -8.37 11.53 35.11
N ARG A 642 -8.67 10.79 34.03
CA ARG A 642 -8.13 11.08 32.70
C ARG A 642 -8.77 12.34 32.13
N GLN A 643 -7.93 13.32 31.82
CA GLN A 643 -8.33 14.50 31.05
C GLN A 643 -8.57 14.12 29.59
N ILE A 644 -9.74 14.48 29.05
CA ILE A 644 -10.13 14.20 27.66
C ILE A 644 -10.63 15.46 26.96
N THR A 645 -10.53 15.49 25.64
CA THR A 645 -11.02 16.58 24.80
C THR A 645 -12.44 16.30 24.30
N ALA A 646 -13.12 17.33 23.79
CA ALA A 646 -14.42 17.19 23.13
C ALA A 646 -14.38 16.20 21.94
N ALA A 647 -13.30 16.22 21.14
CA ALA A 647 -13.13 15.27 20.03
C ALA A 647 -13.03 13.80 20.50
N MET A 648 -12.40 13.54 21.66
CA MET A 648 -12.34 12.19 22.24
C MET A 648 -13.71 11.72 22.76
N ILE A 649 -14.49 12.64 23.36
CA ILE A 649 -15.86 12.38 23.77
C ILE A 649 -16.71 11.98 22.55
N GLU A 650 -16.64 12.78 21.48
CA GLU A 650 -17.37 12.50 20.25
C GLU A 650 -16.98 11.17 19.61
N GLY A 651 -15.68 10.91 19.47
CA GLY A 651 -15.19 9.64 18.93
C GLY A 651 -15.70 8.44 19.73
N THR A 652 -15.72 8.56 21.07
CA THR A 652 -16.26 7.51 21.95
C THR A 652 -17.76 7.30 21.72
N VAL A 653 -18.54 8.38 21.65
CA VAL A 653 -19.99 8.32 21.40
C VAL A 653 -20.28 7.68 20.05
N ASN A 654 -19.61 8.14 18.99
CA ASN A 654 -19.85 7.65 17.63
C ASN A 654 -19.45 6.17 17.48
N SER A 655 -18.30 5.76 18.01
CA SER A 655 -17.88 4.35 17.98
C SER A 655 -18.83 3.44 18.76
N LEU A 656 -19.35 3.89 19.91
CA LEU A 656 -20.33 3.10 20.66
C LEU A 656 -21.64 2.95 19.92
N ARG A 657 -22.16 4.03 19.32
CA ARG A 657 -23.38 3.96 18.49
C ARG A 657 -23.21 3.01 17.31
N GLU A 658 -22.07 3.07 16.62
CA GLU A 658 -21.74 2.17 15.50
C GLU A 658 -21.71 0.70 15.94
N VAL A 659 -21.04 0.41 17.07
CA VAL A 659 -20.94 -0.96 17.62
C VAL A 659 -22.30 -1.48 18.08
N LEU A 660 -23.12 -0.63 18.68
CA LEU A 660 -24.47 -0.98 19.15
C LEU A 660 -25.50 -1.02 18.01
N GLN A 661 -25.18 -0.47 16.83
CA GLN A 661 -26.11 -0.23 15.73
C GLN A 661 -27.30 0.67 16.13
N GLU A 662 -27.03 1.66 16.98
CA GLU A 662 -28.01 2.60 17.53
C GLU A 662 -27.58 4.05 17.24
N ASP A 663 -27.60 4.44 15.98
CA ASP A 663 -27.10 5.74 15.50
C ASP A 663 -27.79 6.97 16.15
N ASP A 664 -29.02 6.80 16.61
CA ASP A 664 -29.87 7.83 17.22
C ASP A 664 -30.02 7.70 18.75
N ALA A 665 -29.30 6.77 19.39
CA ALA A 665 -29.37 6.57 20.84
C ALA A 665 -29.14 7.88 21.61
N GLN A 666 -29.98 8.18 22.60
CA GLN A 666 -29.84 9.37 23.42
C GLN A 666 -28.49 9.38 24.15
N VAL A 667 -27.88 10.56 24.28
CA VAL A 667 -26.58 10.73 24.93
C VAL A 667 -26.70 11.74 26.05
N ALA A 668 -26.22 11.35 27.23
CA ALA A 668 -26.03 12.23 28.36
C ALA A 668 -24.57 12.19 28.82
N ILE A 669 -24.08 13.33 29.31
CA ILE A 669 -22.73 13.44 29.86
C ILE A 669 -22.78 14.11 31.23
N MET A 670 -22.08 13.52 32.20
CA MET A 670 -21.80 14.16 33.48
C MET A 670 -20.31 14.47 33.59
N ILE A 671 -19.97 15.70 33.97
CA ILE A 671 -18.60 16.14 34.24
C ILE A 671 -18.50 16.41 35.74
N ALA A 672 -17.70 15.61 36.45
CA ALA A 672 -17.67 15.61 37.90
C ALA A 672 -16.48 16.37 38.52
N ASP A 673 -15.33 16.43 37.85
CA ASP A 673 -14.06 16.83 38.48
C ASP A 673 -13.46 18.13 37.92
N GLY A 674 -14.26 18.89 37.17
CA GLY A 674 -13.91 20.20 36.63
C GLY A 674 -13.47 20.19 35.16
N ILE A 675 -13.21 21.39 34.65
CA ILE A 675 -12.87 21.64 33.25
C ILE A 675 -11.74 22.67 33.23
N ASP A 676 -10.66 22.36 32.54
CA ASP A 676 -9.61 23.33 32.24
C ASP A 676 -9.94 23.98 30.89
N PHE A 677 -10.13 25.29 30.86
CA PHE A 677 -10.41 26.06 29.65
C PHE A 677 -9.16 26.81 29.18
N GLU A 678 -9.07 27.03 27.87
CA GLU A 678 -8.00 27.85 27.29
C GLU A 678 -7.94 29.25 27.89
N ASN A 679 -9.10 29.86 28.12
CA ASN A 679 -9.20 31.20 28.68
C ASN A 679 -10.58 31.45 29.34
N GLY A 680 -10.73 32.60 30.02
CA GLY A 680 -11.97 32.96 30.70
C GLY A 680 -13.14 33.26 29.77
N PHE A 681 -12.91 33.56 28.50
CA PHE A 681 -13.97 33.68 27.50
C PHE A 681 -14.63 32.31 27.26
N GLU A 682 -13.84 31.25 27.10
CA GLU A 682 -14.34 29.89 26.90
C GLU A 682 -15.10 29.35 28.11
N ALA A 683 -14.67 29.71 29.32
CA ALA A 683 -15.42 29.38 30.53
C ALA A 683 -16.82 30.04 30.55
N LYS A 684 -16.96 31.28 30.05
CA LYS A 684 -18.25 31.98 29.92
C LYS A 684 -19.12 31.35 28.84
N GLU A 685 -18.56 31.06 27.66
CA GLU A 685 -19.32 30.42 26.58
C GLU A 685 -19.77 29.01 26.98
N PHE A 686 -18.93 28.23 27.68
CA PHE A 686 -19.36 26.95 28.26
C PHE A 686 -20.54 27.12 29.21
N ALA A 687 -20.47 28.05 30.17
CA ALA A 687 -21.55 28.30 31.12
C ALA A 687 -22.86 28.68 30.42
N LYS A 688 -22.78 29.49 29.37
CA LYS A 688 -23.93 29.86 28.53
C LYS A 688 -24.50 28.67 27.75
N LEU A 689 -23.66 27.84 27.15
CA LEU A 689 -24.08 26.63 26.40
C LEU A 689 -24.83 25.63 27.29
N VAL A 690 -24.40 25.48 28.54
CA VAL A 690 -25.00 24.52 29.49
C VAL A 690 -26.07 25.13 30.39
N GLY A 691 -26.37 26.43 30.21
CA GLY A 691 -27.38 27.15 31.01
C GLY A 691 -27.01 27.30 32.49
N MET A 692 -25.71 27.36 32.80
CA MET A 692 -25.18 27.47 34.16
C MET A 692 -24.94 28.93 34.54
N GLU A 693 -25.43 29.33 35.72
CA GLU A 693 -24.99 30.56 36.39
C GLU A 693 -23.70 30.30 37.18
N LEU A 694 -22.63 30.99 36.82
CA LEU A 694 -21.37 30.99 37.58
C LEU A 694 -21.56 31.82 38.86
N GLN A 695 -20.97 31.36 39.96
CA GLN A 695 -20.92 32.04 41.27
C GLN A 695 -19.48 32.43 41.65
N PRO A 696 -19.26 33.39 42.58
CA PRO A 696 -17.93 33.68 43.09
C PRO A 696 -17.26 32.40 43.65
N GLY A 697 -16.10 32.04 43.11
CA GLY A 697 -15.38 30.82 43.48
C GLY A 697 -15.65 29.58 42.61
N ASP A 698 -16.54 29.64 41.62
CA ASP A 698 -16.74 28.54 40.66
C ASP A 698 -15.58 28.41 39.65
N ILE A 699 -15.00 29.56 39.26
CA ILE A 699 -13.87 29.65 38.33
C ILE A 699 -12.61 30.07 39.09
N ALA A 700 -11.51 29.37 38.86
CA ALA A 700 -10.16 29.78 39.25
C ALA A 700 -9.38 30.26 38.02
N GLN A 701 -8.63 31.35 38.15
CA GLN A 701 -7.68 31.84 37.14
C GLN A 701 -6.32 32.02 37.81
N GLU A 702 -5.25 31.61 37.15
CA GLU A 702 -3.89 31.88 37.62
C GLU A 702 -3.57 33.39 37.46
N GLU A 703 -2.79 33.97 38.38
CA GLU A 703 -2.40 35.39 38.34
C GLU A 703 -1.57 35.77 37.12
#